data_AF-A0AAD3R952-F1
#
_entry.id   AF-A0AAD3R952-F1
#
_cell.length_a   1.000
_cell.length_b   1.000
_cell.length_c   1.000
_cell.angle_alpha   90.00
_cell.angle_beta   90.00
_cell.angle_gamma   90.00
#
_symmetry.space_group_name_H-M   'P 1'
#
loop_
_entity.id
_entity.type
_entity.pdbx_description
1 polymer ?
#
loop_
_entity_poly.entity_id
_entity_poly.type
_entity_poly.pdbx_seq_one_letter_code
_entity_poly.pdbx_strand_id
1 'polypeptide(L)'
;MWIYKLIIGLIVISCSESKRNALQDYQRTDGTRLVVSPDFSYPTKSRKLSMARCAKSCSRNRRLPFTCRAFLYDHKNRKCQWLSFDRNSPGAQSQQDFNYQLYQKKDYVRECIVGTGQSYRGRRSVTVSGILCQAWASPIPHEHKFMSKRFRKKDLRENYCRNPDNSTVGPWCFTTDPRPHLRHQECGIPQCSQVECMHCNGEDYRGPMDHTESGKECQRWDLDEPHKHLYHPKRYSGKGLDDNYCRNPDGRHRPWCFTTDPNTPWEYCNIKVCETPPKSNVVETTECYQGRGEGYRGTVDVTPTGLTCQRWDSQYPHNHSFLPQAYPCKDLRENYCRNPDGQESPWCFTTDPRVRTILCTNIPQCGTQNKPVTDCYEGFGENYQGEQSRTRSNLPCTPWTDHSNSGERGMLTAGLEGSYCRNPDKDKHGPWCYTNNSAIPWDYCTVKPCDASQNTIPLGELSSVGCFVHKRTRIVGGGPVSISEGSWMVSIQKGSLHWCGGSLIREEWVLTDRQCFSSCVPDLSEYQVWLGVSDIGEGAPDWSKRQEVSIAHVICGPEGSSLALIRLSKPALPADNVHTIQLPVAGCSIPEGTICKMYGWGETKGTGHDDMLKAVNLPIVSNERCREMHRGNFHISNTKICAGGKRNEGVCERDYGGPLVCQDGEIRVIVGVSVHGRGCARANQPGIFINVPFYTQWIYKALADLQFQSTLDISVTKSVTSNSVMEEKGWSL
;
A
#
# COMPACT_ATOMS: atom_id res chain seq x y z
N MET A 1 -27.99 22.67 -56.70
CA MET A 1 -26.99 21.83 -56.00
C MET A 1 -26.05 22.59 -55.05
N TRP A 2 -25.63 23.83 -55.36
CA TRP A 2 -24.78 24.62 -54.44
C TRP A 2 -25.48 25.04 -53.13
N ILE A 3 -26.76 25.41 -53.21
CA ILE A 3 -27.58 25.79 -52.03
C ILE A 3 -27.78 24.59 -51.09
N TYR A 4 -27.95 23.37 -51.61
CA TYR A 4 -28.04 22.15 -50.80
C TYR A 4 -26.70 21.81 -50.11
N LYS A 5 -25.54 22.03 -50.75
CA LYS A 5 -24.24 21.84 -50.09
C LYS A 5 -23.96 22.89 -49.01
N LEU A 6 -24.44 24.14 -49.19
CA LEU A 6 -24.37 25.20 -48.19
C LEU A 6 -25.30 24.95 -46.99
N ILE A 7 -26.52 24.47 -47.24
CA ILE A 7 -27.50 24.09 -46.20
C ILE A 7 -27.03 22.85 -45.44
N ILE A 8 -26.51 21.82 -46.12
CA ILE A 8 -25.93 20.64 -45.47
C ILE A 8 -24.66 21.02 -44.70
N GLY A 9 -23.80 21.89 -45.24
CA GLY A 9 -22.64 22.42 -44.51
C GLY A 9 -23.02 23.20 -43.25
N LEU A 10 -24.05 24.05 -43.32
CA LEU A 10 -24.58 24.79 -42.17
C LEU A 10 -25.29 23.89 -41.15
N ILE A 11 -25.97 22.83 -41.60
CA ILE A 11 -26.60 21.82 -40.73
C ILE A 11 -25.53 20.96 -40.05
N VAL A 12 -24.46 20.55 -40.73
CA VAL A 12 -23.35 19.77 -40.16
C VAL A 12 -22.58 20.60 -39.12
N ILE A 13 -22.32 21.90 -39.39
CA ILE A 13 -21.71 22.82 -38.42
C ILE A 13 -22.65 23.06 -37.22
N SER A 14 -23.95 23.22 -37.45
CA SER A 14 -24.95 23.39 -36.38
C SER A 14 -25.24 22.10 -35.57
N CYS A 15 -25.06 20.92 -36.16
CA CYS A 15 -25.20 19.63 -35.48
C CYS A 15 -23.95 19.25 -34.68
N SER A 16 -22.75 19.66 -35.11
CA SER A 16 -21.50 19.48 -34.35
C SER A 16 -21.56 20.21 -33.00
N GLU A 17 -22.03 21.47 -32.97
CA GLU A 17 -22.24 22.22 -31.72
C GLU A 17 -23.35 21.66 -30.80
N SER A 18 -24.14 20.68 -31.27
CA SER A 18 -25.27 20.12 -30.52
C SER A 18 -24.87 18.98 -29.58
N LYS A 19 -23.73 18.30 -29.85
CA LYS A 19 -23.17 17.20 -29.04
C LYS A 19 -22.05 17.64 -28.08
N ARG A 20 -21.42 18.81 -28.30
CA ARG A 20 -20.37 19.33 -27.41
C ARG A 20 -20.92 19.66 -26.02
N ASN A 21 -20.32 19.09 -24.99
CA ASN A 21 -20.69 19.40 -23.61
C ASN A 21 -20.21 20.80 -23.23
N ALA A 22 -21.10 21.68 -22.78
CA ALA A 22 -20.74 23.06 -22.43
C ALA A 22 -19.86 23.16 -21.18
N LEU A 23 -19.76 22.09 -20.36
CA LEU A 23 -18.95 22.09 -19.15
C LEU A 23 -17.44 22.21 -19.41
N GLN A 24 -16.98 21.88 -20.63
CA GLN A 24 -15.58 22.03 -21.06
C GLN A 24 -15.09 23.49 -20.93
N ASP A 25 -16.01 24.46 -21.11
CA ASP A 25 -15.73 25.90 -21.08
C ASP A 25 -15.46 26.45 -19.66
N TYR A 26 -15.69 25.66 -18.61
CA TYR A 26 -15.71 26.13 -17.22
C TYR A 26 -14.61 25.51 -16.38
N GLN A 27 -14.03 26.33 -15.52
CA GLN A 27 -13.21 25.90 -14.40
C GLN A 27 -14.10 25.64 -13.18
N ARG A 28 -14.02 24.43 -12.62
CA ARG A 28 -14.80 24.04 -11.43
C ARG A 28 -14.05 24.38 -10.15
N THR A 29 -14.78 24.79 -9.12
CA THR A 29 -14.30 24.88 -7.74
C THR A 29 -15.37 24.34 -6.81
N ASP A 30 -15.03 23.27 -6.08
CA ASP A 30 -15.95 22.61 -5.16
C ASP A 30 -16.05 23.37 -3.83
N GLY A 31 -17.23 23.35 -3.21
CA GLY A 31 -17.48 23.96 -1.89
C GLY A 31 -17.26 25.47 -1.82
N THR A 32 -17.44 26.18 -2.94
CA THR A 32 -17.17 27.61 -3.04
C THR A 32 -18.36 28.35 -3.63
N ARG A 33 -18.67 29.50 -3.05
CA ARG A 33 -19.66 30.45 -3.54
C ARG A 33 -19.02 31.80 -3.81
N LEU A 34 -19.37 32.44 -4.92
CA LEU A 34 -19.02 33.84 -5.16
C LEU A 34 -20.07 34.76 -4.54
N VAL A 35 -19.61 35.67 -3.70
CA VAL A 35 -20.39 36.76 -3.09
C VAL A 35 -19.81 38.11 -3.50
N VAL A 36 -20.58 39.17 -3.31
CA VAL A 36 -20.23 40.52 -3.73
C VAL A 36 -20.38 41.44 -2.53
N SER A 37 -19.43 42.35 -2.33
CA SER A 37 -19.50 43.39 -1.30
C SER A 37 -20.74 44.29 -1.48
N PRO A 38 -21.31 44.85 -0.40
CA PRO A 38 -22.56 45.64 -0.46
C PRO A 38 -22.54 46.81 -1.44
N ASP A 39 -21.35 47.37 -1.70
CA ASP A 39 -21.15 48.52 -2.59
C ASP A 39 -21.30 48.19 -4.08
N PHE A 40 -21.36 46.90 -4.44
CA PHE A 40 -21.45 46.43 -5.82
C PHE A 40 -22.71 45.60 -6.03
N SER A 41 -23.46 45.91 -7.09
CA SER A 41 -24.65 45.16 -7.49
C SER A 41 -24.46 44.56 -8.87
N TYR A 42 -24.39 43.23 -8.94
CA TYR A 42 -24.28 42.49 -10.18
C TYR A 42 -25.56 41.68 -10.45
N PRO A 43 -26.13 41.74 -11.67
CA PRO A 43 -27.28 40.94 -12.05
C PRO A 43 -27.03 39.43 -11.88
N THR A 44 -27.99 38.74 -11.25
CA THR A 44 -28.00 37.28 -11.14
C THR A 44 -29.37 36.74 -11.53
N LYS A 45 -29.44 35.46 -11.94
CA LYS A 45 -30.70 34.80 -12.28
C LYS A 45 -30.65 33.34 -11.84
N SER A 46 -31.72 32.86 -11.21
CA SER A 46 -31.80 31.49 -10.70
C SER A 46 -32.94 30.72 -11.35
N ARG A 47 -32.72 29.43 -11.65
CA ARG A 47 -33.76 28.52 -12.17
C ARG A 47 -33.38 27.06 -11.85
N LYS A 48 -34.38 26.19 -11.65
CA LYS A 48 -34.17 24.74 -11.50
C LYS A 48 -33.87 24.10 -12.86
N LEU A 49 -32.66 23.58 -13.07
CA LEU A 49 -32.25 22.82 -14.27
C LEU A 49 -31.14 21.83 -13.92
N SER A 50 -30.85 20.89 -14.83
CA SER A 50 -29.62 20.11 -14.75
C SER A 50 -28.37 20.96 -15.00
N MET A 51 -27.25 20.52 -14.44
CA MET A 51 -25.92 21.14 -14.58
C MET A 51 -25.53 21.36 -16.06
N ALA A 52 -25.68 20.34 -16.91
CA ALA A 52 -25.36 20.48 -18.34
C ALA A 52 -26.22 21.55 -19.05
N ARG A 53 -27.50 21.67 -18.69
CA ARG A 53 -28.40 22.72 -19.23
C ARG A 53 -28.06 24.11 -18.65
N CYS A 54 -27.61 24.16 -17.40
CA CYS A 54 -27.12 25.37 -16.74
C CYS A 54 -25.91 25.94 -17.49
N ALA A 55 -24.89 25.10 -17.71
CA ALA A 55 -23.70 25.42 -18.49
C ALA A 55 -24.05 25.85 -19.92
N LYS A 56 -24.89 25.08 -20.62
CA LYS A 56 -25.31 25.40 -22.00
C LYS A 56 -26.03 26.75 -22.11
N SER A 57 -26.86 27.09 -21.12
CA SER A 57 -27.56 28.38 -21.09
C SER A 57 -26.60 29.55 -20.86
N CYS A 58 -25.59 29.35 -20.01
CA CYS A 58 -24.55 30.34 -19.73
C CYS A 58 -23.60 30.54 -20.93
N SER A 59 -23.13 29.45 -21.56
CA SER A 59 -22.21 29.52 -22.72
C SER A 59 -22.86 30.23 -23.90
N ARG A 60 -24.12 29.90 -24.21
CA ARG A 60 -24.87 30.52 -25.33
C ARG A 60 -25.52 31.85 -24.97
N ASN A 61 -25.37 32.31 -23.73
CA ASN A 61 -26.06 33.46 -23.16
C ASN A 61 -27.58 33.48 -23.46
N ARG A 62 -28.21 32.31 -23.46
CA ARG A 62 -29.56 32.11 -23.99
C ARG A 62 -30.60 32.47 -22.93
N ARG A 63 -31.44 33.47 -23.20
CA ARG A 63 -32.51 33.96 -22.30
C ARG A 63 -31.98 34.53 -20.96
N LEU A 64 -30.75 35.04 -20.95
CA LEU A 64 -30.15 35.77 -19.84
C LEU A 64 -30.11 37.27 -20.17
N PRO A 65 -30.48 38.16 -19.25
CA PRO A 65 -30.48 39.61 -19.49
C PRO A 65 -29.09 40.25 -19.40
N PHE A 66 -28.07 39.46 -19.07
CA PHE A 66 -26.68 39.88 -18.90
C PHE A 66 -25.74 38.87 -19.53
N THR A 67 -24.46 39.23 -19.69
CA THR A 67 -23.41 38.29 -20.10
C THR A 67 -23.05 37.37 -18.95
N CYS A 68 -23.37 36.08 -19.08
CA CYS A 68 -23.02 35.09 -18.07
C CYS A 68 -21.51 34.81 -18.05
N ARG A 69 -20.90 34.96 -16.88
CA ARG A 69 -19.46 34.73 -16.64
C ARG A 69 -19.19 33.54 -15.73
N ALA A 70 -20.08 33.28 -14.79
CA ALA A 70 -20.01 32.13 -13.90
C ALA A 70 -21.42 31.62 -13.57
N PHE A 71 -21.51 30.43 -13.00
CA PHE A 71 -22.73 29.95 -12.39
C PHE A 71 -22.42 29.13 -11.13
N LEU A 72 -23.34 29.18 -10.17
CA LEU A 72 -23.37 28.32 -9.01
C LEU A 72 -24.38 27.20 -9.25
N TYR A 73 -24.00 25.99 -8.92
CA TYR A 73 -24.88 24.83 -9.00
C TYR A 73 -25.06 24.20 -7.62
N ASP A 74 -26.30 24.17 -7.18
CA ASP A 74 -26.72 23.44 -5.98
C ASP A 74 -27.18 22.04 -6.42
N HIS A 75 -26.39 21.04 -6.04
CA HIS A 75 -26.65 19.65 -6.40
C HIS A 75 -27.84 19.06 -5.64
N LYS A 76 -28.11 19.53 -4.40
CA LYS A 76 -29.23 19.07 -3.57
C LYS A 76 -30.56 19.51 -4.17
N ASN A 77 -30.66 20.78 -4.56
CA ASN A 77 -31.92 21.36 -5.07
C ASN A 77 -32.03 21.38 -6.60
N ARG A 78 -31.01 20.87 -7.31
CA ARG A 78 -30.87 20.98 -8.79
C ARG A 78 -31.11 22.41 -9.27
N LYS A 79 -30.56 23.37 -8.54
CA LYS A 79 -30.79 24.80 -8.74
C LYS A 79 -29.53 25.43 -9.33
N CYS A 80 -29.72 26.08 -10.46
CA CYS A 80 -28.68 26.82 -11.17
C CYS A 80 -28.86 28.31 -10.91
N GLN A 81 -27.79 28.99 -10.54
CA GLN A 81 -27.74 30.44 -10.39
C GLN A 81 -26.65 31.00 -11.31
N TRP A 82 -27.05 31.72 -12.36
CA TRP A 82 -26.13 32.41 -13.27
C TRP A 82 -25.69 33.75 -12.70
N LEU A 83 -24.40 34.04 -12.85
CA LEU A 83 -23.73 35.23 -12.38
C LEU A 83 -23.19 36.03 -13.57
N SER A 84 -23.39 37.36 -13.54
CA SER A 84 -22.81 38.30 -14.50
C SER A 84 -21.35 38.68 -14.17
N PHE A 85 -20.83 38.18 -13.06
CA PHE A 85 -19.50 38.45 -12.51
C PHE A 85 -18.73 37.14 -12.25
N ASP A 86 -17.44 37.29 -12.01
CA ASP A 86 -16.45 36.22 -11.82
C ASP A 86 -15.52 36.59 -10.64
N ARG A 87 -14.59 35.72 -10.24
CA ARG A 87 -13.63 35.99 -9.15
C ARG A 87 -12.80 37.27 -9.35
N ASN A 88 -12.69 37.69 -10.59
CA ASN A 88 -11.87 38.80 -11.05
C ASN A 88 -12.69 40.10 -11.11
N SER A 89 -13.98 40.07 -10.78
CA SER A 89 -14.82 41.26 -10.83
C SER A 89 -14.64 42.12 -9.56
N PRO A 90 -14.67 43.46 -9.66
CA PRO A 90 -14.57 44.35 -8.51
C PRO A 90 -15.60 44.00 -7.43
N GLY A 91 -15.16 43.89 -6.17
CA GLY A 91 -16.01 43.53 -5.03
C GLY A 91 -16.41 42.06 -4.94
N ALA A 92 -15.98 41.19 -5.87
CA ALA A 92 -16.26 39.77 -5.80
C ALA A 92 -15.31 39.07 -4.80
N GLN A 93 -15.87 38.26 -3.91
CA GLN A 93 -15.13 37.47 -2.94
C GLN A 93 -15.58 36.01 -2.99
N SER A 94 -14.63 35.09 -2.81
CA SER A 94 -14.90 33.66 -2.69
C SER A 94 -15.18 33.32 -1.23
N GLN A 95 -16.32 32.71 -0.96
CA GLN A 95 -16.73 32.22 0.35
C GLN A 95 -16.85 30.69 0.31
N GLN A 96 -16.38 30.00 1.35
CA GLN A 96 -16.61 28.57 1.48
C GLN A 96 -18.09 28.29 1.76
N ASP A 97 -18.69 27.45 0.92
CA ASP A 97 -20.07 26.97 1.07
C ASP A 97 -20.19 25.61 0.39
N PHE A 98 -20.20 24.54 1.19
CA PHE A 98 -20.24 23.15 0.71
C PHE A 98 -21.55 22.78 0.01
N ASN A 99 -22.57 23.64 0.03
CA ASN A 99 -23.83 23.39 -0.69
C ASN A 99 -23.73 23.75 -2.18
N TYR A 100 -22.71 24.50 -2.59
CA TYR A 100 -22.57 24.98 -3.96
C TYR A 100 -21.27 24.53 -4.62
N GLN A 101 -21.36 24.29 -5.92
CA GLN A 101 -20.23 24.16 -6.82
C GLN A 101 -20.17 25.40 -7.72
N LEU A 102 -19.00 26.02 -7.79
CA LEU A 102 -18.76 27.19 -8.62
C LEU A 102 -18.15 26.77 -9.96
N TYR A 103 -18.77 27.24 -11.05
CA TYR A 103 -18.27 27.06 -12.41
C TYR A 103 -18.02 28.42 -13.05
N GLN A 104 -16.77 28.73 -13.34
CA GLN A 104 -16.37 30.02 -13.93
C GLN A 104 -15.89 29.81 -15.36
N LYS A 105 -16.33 30.65 -16.31
CA LYS A 105 -15.86 30.54 -17.69
C LYS A 105 -14.38 30.80 -17.78
N LYS A 106 -13.65 29.83 -18.34
CA LYS A 106 -12.19 29.89 -18.50
C LYS A 106 -11.74 31.16 -19.21
N ASP A 107 -12.43 31.58 -20.26
CA ASP A 107 -12.13 32.80 -21.02
C ASP A 107 -11.98 34.06 -20.16
N TYR A 108 -12.68 34.16 -19.03
CA TYR A 108 -12.67 35.32 -18.13
C TYR A 108 -11.67 35.20 -16.98
N VAL A 109 -11.32 33.97 -16.59
CA VAL A 109 -10.48 33.70 -15.41
C VAL A 109 -9.05 33.29 -15.75
N ARG A 110 -8.80 32.78 -16.96
CA ARG A 110 -7.46 32.38 -17.40
C ARG A 110 -6.62 33.60 -17.79
N GLU A 111 -5.32 33.50 -17.53
CA GLU A 111 -4.33 34.51 -17.88
C GLU A 111 -3.50 34.13 -19.13
N CYS A 112 -3.93 33.09 -19.85
CA CYS A 112 -3.27 32.56 -21.05
C CYS A 112 -4.22 32.40 -22.22
N ILE A 113 -3.66 32.18 -23.41
CA ILE A 113 -4.42 31.93 -24.64
C ILE A 113 -4.14 30.55 -25.22
N VAL A 114 -5.09 30.06 -26.01
CA VAL A 114 -4.91 28.89 -26.88
C VAL A 114 -5.09 29.38 -28.33
N GLY A 115 -4.17 29.00 -29.21
CA GLY A 115 -4.17 29.44 -30.60
C GLY A 115 -4.03 30.96 -30.70
N THR A 116 -4.91 31.62 -31.46
CA THR A 116 -4.89 33.08 -31.64
C THR A 116 -5.45 33.87 -30.45
N GLY A 117 -6.05 33.22 -29.45
CA GLY A 117 -6.66 33.92 -28.31
C GLY A 117 -7.93 34.72 -28.68
N GLN A 118 -8.63 34.37 -29.76
CA GLN A 118 -9.86 35.07 -30.17
C GLN A 118 -10.96 35.05 -29.07
N SER A 119 -11.03 33.98 -28.28
CA SER A 119 -11.97 33.85 -27.16
C SER A 119 -11.46 34.45 -25.85
N TYR A 120 -10.25 35.00 -25.80
CA TYR A 120 -9.69 35.60 -24.57
C TYR A 120 -10.54 36.77 -24.07
N ARG A 121 -10.93 36.73 -22.79
CA ARG A 121 -11.73 37.76 -22.11
C ARG A 121 -11.10 38.24 -20.81
N GLY A 122 -9.81 37.99 -20.62
CA GLY A 122 -9.05 38.42 -19.44
C GLY A 122 -8.85 39.94 -19.37
N ARG A 123 -8.12 40.39 -18.35
CA ARG A 123 -7.99 41.80 -17.95
C ARG A 123 -6.63 42.44 -18.26
N ARG A 124 -5.77 41.77 -19.03
CA ARG A 124 -4.49 42.36 -19.46
C ARG A 124 -4.76 43.68 -20.18
N SER A 125 -4.14 44.77 -19.75
CA SER A 125 -4.35 46.13 -20.26
C SER A 125 -3.03 46.85 -20.57
N VAL A 126 -1.95 46.07 -20.74
CA VAL A 126 -0.59 46.56 -21.00
C VAL A 126 0.03 45.73 -22.11
N THR A 127 0.75 46.39 -23.02
CA THR A 127 1.43 45.78 -24.16
C THR A 127 2.68 44.99 -23.74
N VAL A 128 3.29 44.25 -24.67
CA VAL A 128 4.56 43.54 -24.43
C VAL A 128 5.71 44.47 -24.04
N SER A 129 5.72 45.72 -24.52
CA SER A 129 6.72 46.73 -24.12
C SER A 129 6.31 47.58 -22.93
N GLY A 130 5.29 47.18 -22.17
CA GLY A 130 4.88 47.88 -20.95
C GLY A 130 4.02 49.13 -21.16
N ILE A 131 3.51 49.38 -22.37
CA ILE A 131 2.70 50.57 -22.66
C ILE A 131 1.24 50.29 -22.27
N LEU A 132 0.61 51.24 -21.57
CA LEU A 132 -0.80 51.14 -21.21
C LEU A 132 -1.69 51.13 -22.47
N CYS A 133 -2.71 50.29 -22.46
CA CYS A 133 -3.68 50.24 -23.54
C CYS A 133 -4.63 51.44 -23.49
N GLN A 134 -4.93 52.00 -24.66
CA GLN A 134 -6.04 52.90 -24.90
C GLN A 134 -7.36 52.14 -24.77
N ALA A 135 -8.36 52.77 -24.15
CA ALA A 135 -9.71 52.20 -24.06
C ALA A 135 -10.33 52.04 -25.46
N TRP A 136 -10.96 50.91 -25.74
CA TRP A 136 -11.60 50.63 -27.04
C TRP A 136 -12.75 51.59 -27.38
N ALA A 137 -13.30 52.27 -26.36
CA ALA A 137 -14.32 53.31 -26.50
C ALA A 137 -13.74 54.72 -26.64
N SER A 138 -12.41 54.89 -26.48
CA SER A 138 -11.73 56.17 -26.66
C SER A 138 -11.23 56.30 -28.10
N PRO A 139 -11.39 57.45 -28.76
CA PRO A 139 -10.73 57.76 -30.03
C PRO A 139 -9.32 58.35 -29.86
N ILE A 140 -8.82 58.51 -28.62
CA ILE A 140 -7.56 59.22 -28.31
C ILE A 140 -6.61 58.29 -27.53
N PRO A 141 -5.29 58.26 -27.85
CA PRO A 141 -4.60 59.05 -28.89
C PRO A 141 -4.78 58.54 -30.32
N HIS A 142 -5.31 57.33 -30.52
CA HIS A 142 -5.42 56.72 -31.84
C HIS A 142 -6.86 56.51 -32.27
N GLU A 143 -7.29 57.21 -33.32
CA GLU A 143 -8.63 57.05 -33.88
C GLU A 143 -8.79 55.69 -34.57
N HIS A 144 -9.91 54.98 -34.38
CA HIS A 144 -10.14 53.65 -34.97
C HIS A 144 -11.62 53.26 -35.16
N LYS A 145 -11.89 52.28 -36.03
CA LYS A 145 -13.26 51.85 -36.41
C LYS A 145 -13.86 50.73 -35.55
N PHE A 146 -13.16 50.30 -34.50
CA PHE A 146 -13.58 49.21 -33.62
C PHE A 146 -14.75 49.57 -32.67
N MET A 147 -15.13 50.85 -32.60
CA MET A 147 -16.33 51.33 -31.89
C MET A 147 -17.65 51.07 -32.63
N SER A 148 -17.61 50.59 -33.88
CA SER A 148 -18.81 50.36 -34.67
C SER A 148 -19.66 49.19 -34.15
N LYS A 149 -20.99 49.24 -34.37
CA LYS A 149 -21.94 48.16 -34.00
C LYS A 149 -21.51 46.76 -34.50
N ARG A 150 -20.66 46.69 -35.53
CA ARG A 150 -20.09 45.46 -36.11
C ARG A 150 -19.26 44.64 -35.11
N PHE A 151 -18.62 45.30 -34.14
CA PHE A 151 -17.71 44.63 -33.17
C PHE A 151 -18.35 44.39 -31.79
N ARG A 152 -19.66 44.61 -31.64
CA ARG A 152 -20.39 44.45 -30.37
C ARG A 152 -20.29 43.04 -29.75
N LYS A 153 -20.01 42.00 -30.56
CA LYS A 153 -19.82 40.60 -30.11
C LYS A 153 -18.37 40.27 -29.72
N LYS A 154 -17.41 41.17 -29.91
CA LYS A 154 -15.96 40.93 -29.70
C LYS A 154 -15.46 41.30 -28.30
N ASP A 155 -16.35 41.66 -27.38
CA ASP A 155 -16.04 41.98 -25.98
C ASP A 155 -14.95 43.03 -25.79
N LEU A 156 -15.05 44.15 -26.53
CA LEU A 156 -14.12 45.28 -26.48
C LEU A 156 -14.42 46.17 -25.27
N ARG A 157 -14.27 45.63 -24.06
CA ARG A 157 -14.50 46.35 -22.80
C ARG A 157 -13.22 47.03 -22.32
N GLU A 158 -13.37 48.22 -21.75
CA GLU A 158 -12.28 49.02 -21.19
C GLU A 158 -11.11 49.15 -22.18
N ASN A 159 -9.89 49.00 -21.69
CA ASN A 159 -8.65 48.94 -22.46
C ASN A 159 -8.04 47.53 -22.45
N TYR A 160 -8.85 46.48 -22.26
CA TYR A 160 -8.32 45.12 -22.18
C TYR A 160 -7.90 44.60 -23.55
N CYS A 161 -6.80 43.88 -23.61
CA CYS A 161 -6.27 43.27 -24.82
C CYS A 161 -7.26 42.27 -25.43
N ARG A 162 -7.49 42.36 -26.74
CA ARG A 162 -8.44 41.51 -27.49
C ARG A 162 -7.87 41.18 -28.86
N ASN A 163 -8.39 40.12 -29.48
CA ASN A 163 -8.05 39.75 -30.86
C ASN A 163 -9.29 39.81 -31.77
N PRO A 164 -9.78 41.03 -32.11
CA PRO A 164 -11.01 41.18 -32.89
C PRO A 164 -10.87 40.71 -34.35
N ASP A 165 -9.67 40.83 -34.91
CA ASP A 165 -9.28 40.57 -36.31
C ASP A 165 -8.69 39.17 -36.54
N ASN A 166 -8.55 38.35 -35.48
CA ASN A 166 -7.98 37.01 -35.55
C ASN A 166 -6.51 37.00 -36.01
N SER A 167 -5.76 37.99 -35.57
CA SER A 167 -4.32 38.08 -35.78
C SER A 167 -3.58 36.87 -35.21
N THR A 168 -2.57 36.38 -35.93
CA THR A 168 -1.74 35.23 -35.51
C THR A 168 -0.79 35.57 -34.37
N VAL A 169 -0.46 36.85 -34.18
CA VAL A 169 0.37 37.32 -33.05
C VAL A 169 -0.38 37.35 -31.71
N GLY A 170 -1.70 37.14 -31.73
CA GLY A 170 -2.52 37.05 -30.53
C GLY A 170 -3.24 38.36 -30.17
N PRO A 171 -3.72 38.50 -28.92
CA PRO A 171 -4.45 39.69 -28.48
C PRO A 171 -3.56 40.93 -28.40
N TRP A 172 -4.10 42.04 -28.88
CA TRP A 172 -3.44 43.34 -28.96
C TRP A 172 -4.37 44.44 -28.45
N CYS A 173 -3.83 45.65 -28.32
CA CYS A 173 -4.60 46.85 -28.02
C CYS A 173 -4.00 48.07 -28.73
N PHE A 174 -4.79 49.13 -28.86
CA PHE A 174 -4.25 50.46 -29.16
C PHE A 174 -3.46 50.95 -27.94
N THR A 175 -2.36 51.66 -28.16
CA THR A 175 -1.52 52.13 -27.05
C THR A 175 -1.90 53.56 -26.64
N THR A 176 -1.49 53.98 -25.45
CA THR A 176 -1.60 55.38 -25.02
C THR A 176 -0.46 56.27 -25.53
N ASP A 177 0.49 55.72 -26.30
CA ASP A 177 1.63 56.45 -26.84
C ASP A 177 1.27 57.13 -28.17
N PRO A 178 1.34 58.46 -28.29
CA PRO A 178 0.89 59.15 -29.51
C PRO A 178 1.76 58.88 -30.75
N ARG A 179 2.93 58.23 -30.62
CA ARG A 179 3.84 57.98 -31.74
C ARG A 179 3.19 57.02 -32.77
N PRO A 180 3.14 57.37 -34.07
CA PRO A 180 2.43 56.57 -35.08
C PRO A 180 2.89 55.11 -35.23
N HIS A 181 4.17 54.83 -35.00
CA HIS A 181 4.73 53.48 -35.08
C HIS A 181 4.35 52.58 -33.88
N LEU A 182 3.85 53.17 -32.79
CA LEU A 182 3.34 52.46 -31.61
C LEU A 182 1.81 52.49 -31.54
N ARG A 183 1.13 52.75 -32.66
CA ARG A 183 -0.34 52.88 -32.71
C ARG A 183 -1.08 51.71 -32.05
N HIS A 184 -0.62 50.50 -32.31
CA HIS A 184 -1.12 49.29 -31.68
C HIS A 184 0.05 48.34 -31.45
N GLN A 185 -0.10 47.47 -30.47
CA GLN A 185 0.91 46.48 -30.15
C GLN A 185 0.26 45.27 -29.48
N GLU A 186 0.89 44.11 -29.65
CA GLU A 186 0.52 42.90 -28.94
C GLU A 186 0.74 43.01 -27.43
N CYS A 187 -0.01 42.23 -26.67
CA CYS A 187 0.04 42.26 -25.21
C CYS A 187 0.92 41.18 -24.58
N GLY A 188 1.58 40.34 -25.39
CA GLY A 188 2.48 39.29 -24.91
C GLY A 188 1.81 38.29 -23.96
N ILE A 189 0.52 37.97 -24.18
CA ILE A 189 -0.19 37.00 -23.34
C ILE A 189 0.34 35.60 -23.69
N PRO A 190 0.86 34.83 -22.70
CA PRO A 190 1.48 33.55 -22.98
C PRO A 190 0.47 32.51 -23.49
N GLN A 191 0.94 31.56 -24.29
CA GLN A 191 0.17 30.37 -24.62
C GLN A 191 -0.04 29.53 -23.36
N CYS A 192 -1.19 28.88 -23.22
CA CYS A 192 -1.47 28.01 -22.06
C CYS A 192 -0.49 26.83 -21.97
N SER A 193 0.12 26.41 -23.09
CA SER A 193 1.22 25.45 -23.15
C SER A 193 2.56 25.97 -22.62
N GLN A 194 2.67 27.26 -22.33
CA GLN A 194 3.90 27.95 -21.91
C GLN A 194 3.82 28.59 -20.52
N VAL A 195 2.62 28.72 -19.95
CA VAL A 195 2.42 29.29 -18.59
C VAL A 195 3.16 28.45 -17.54
N GLU A 196 2.98 27.15 -17.65
CA GLU A 196 3.63 26.16 -16.81
C GLU A 196 4.31 25.20 -17.77
N CYS A 197 5.61 24.99 -17.57
CA CYS A 197 6.36 24.04 -18.35
C CYS A 197 6.30 22.67 -17.68
N MET A 198 6.46 21.61 -18.46
CA MET A 198 6.54 20.25 -17.93
C MET A 198 8.00 19.85 -17.69
N HIS A 199 8.24 19.18 -16.57
CA HIS A 199 9.47 18.44 -16.33
C HIS A 199 9.27 16.98 -16.76
N CYS A 200 10.35 16.30 -17.16
CA CYS A 200 10.30 14.88 -17.49
C CYS A 200 9.22 14.58 -18.57
N ASN A 201 8.27 13.70 -18.24
CA ASN A 201 7.08 13.35 -19.03
C ASN A 201 5.80 14.07 -18.56
N GLY A 202 5.89 15.00 -17.60
CA GLY A 202 4.77 15.80 -17.11
C GLY A 202 3.75 15.08 -16.22
N GLU A 203 4.15 14.12 -15.40
CA GLU A 203 3.30 13.50 -14.36
C GLU A 203 2.86 14.51 -13.27
N ASP A 204 3.75 15.43 -12.96
CA ASP A 204 3.56 16.53 -12.00
C ASP A 204 2.93 17.77 -12.64
N TYR A 205 2.81 17.83 -13.97
CA TYR A 205 2.24 18.97 -14.68
C TYR A 205 0.84 19.31 -14.19
N ARG A 206 0.61 20.56 -13.74
CA ARG A 206 -0.70 21.07 -13.30
C ARG A 206 -1.20 22.26 -14.11
N GLY A 207 -0.51 22.59 -15.20
CA GLY A 207 -0.82 23.75 -16.02
C GLY A 207 -2.18 23.71 -16.71
N PRO A 208 -2.58 24.85 -17.32
CA PRO A 208 -3.93 25.09 -17.83
C PRO A 208 -4.15 24.65 -19.28
N MET A 209 -3.24 23.86 -19.88
CA MET A 209 -3.41 23.39 -21.26
C MET A 209 -4.60 22.43 -21.36
N ASP A 210 -5.58 22.75 -22.20
CA ASP A 210 -6.81 21.97 -22.40
C ASP A 210 -7.08 21.63 -23.88
N HIS A 211 -6.04 21.70 -24.72
CA HIS A 211 -6.08 21.30 -26.12
C HIS A 211 -4.90 20.38 -26.47
N THR A 212 -5.12 19.50 -27.44
CA THR A 212 -4.13 18.54 -27.95
C THR A 212 -3.14 19.22 -28.89
N GLU A 213 -2.09 18.51 -29.31
CA GLU A 213 -1.10 19.01 -30.26
C GLU A 213 -1.68 19.33 -31.65
N SER A 214 -2.74 18.62 -32.08
CA SER A 214 -3.50 18.98 -33.29
C SER A 214 -4.55 20.08 -33.07
N GLY A 215 -4.66 20.62 -31.85
CA GLY A 215 -5.61 21.68 -31.50
C GLY A 215 -7.03 21.19 -31.19
N LYS A 216 -7.23 19.89 -30.95
CA LYS A 216 -8.54 19.37 -30.50
C LYS A 216 -8.77 19.71 -29.05
N GLU A 217 -9.99 20.08 -28.70
CA GLU A 217 -10.35 20.35 -27.32
C GLU A 217 -10.39 19.05 -26.51
N CYS A 218 -9.85 19.10 -25.30
CA CYS A 218 -9.86 17.99 -24.36
C CYS A 218 -11.26 17.77 -23.76
N GLN A 219 -11.61 16.51 -23.51
CA GLN A 219 -12.77 16.09 -22.74
C GLN A 219 -12.43 16.14 -21.25
N ARG A 220 -13.35 16.67 -20.43
CA ARG A 220 -13.22 16.64 -18.97
C ARG A 220 -13.10 15.22 -18.43
N TRP A 221 -12.19 15.05 -17.46
CA TRP A 221 -11.95 13.79 -16.75
C TRP A 221 -13.15 13.32 -15.92
N ASP A 222 -14.07 14.23 -15.55
CA ASP A 222 -15.31 13.90 -14.84
C ASP A 222 -16.50 13.60 -15.77
N LEU A 223 -16.27 13.45 -17.07
CA LEU A 223 -17.27 13.12 -18.07
C LEU A 223 -16.93 11.83 -18.80
N ASP A 224 -17.97 11.07 -19.16
CA ASP A 224 -17.88 9.80 -19.91
C ASP A 224 -18.28 9.96 -21.40
N GLU A 225 -18.39 11.19 -21.89
CA GLU A 225 -18.79 11.51 -23.27
C GLU A 225 -17.87 12.57 -23.92
N PRO A 226 -17.48 12.39 -25.20
CA PRO A 226 -17.84 11.28 -26.09
C PRO A 226 -17.18 9.92 -25.75
N HIS A 227 -16.07 9.92 -25.01
CA HIS A 227 -15.30 8.70 -24.73
C HIS A 227 -15.46 8.26 -23.27
N LYS A 228 -15.89 7.02 -23.07
CA LYS A 228 -15.93 6.41 -21.72
C LYS A 228 -14.53 5.99 -21.29
N HIS A 229 -14.16 6.25 -20.04
CA HIS A 229 -12.81 5.93 -19.56
C HIS A 229 -12.73 5.69 -18.04
N LEU A 230 -11.64 5.08 -17.59
CA LEU A 230 -11.43 4.73 -16.17
C LEU A 230 -10.85 5.89 -15.33
N TYR A 231 -10.26 6.91 -15.96
CA TYR A 231 -9.52 8.01 -15.32
C TYR A 231 -10.43 9.07 -14.69
N HIS A 232 -11.33 8.65 -13.81
CA HIS A 232 -12.22 9.57 -13.11
C HIS A 232 -11.53 10.19 -11.88
N PRO A 233 -11.65 11.51 -11.62
CA PRO A 233 -10.95 12.19 -10.52
C PRO A 233 -11.25 11.62 -9.13
N LYS A 234 -12.45 11.05 -8.94
CA LYS A 234 -12.86 10.36 -7.71
C LYS A 234 -12.11 9.04 -7.48
N ARG A 235 -11.67 8.36 -8.53
CA ARG A 235 -10.94 7.08 -8.47
C ARG A 235 -9.43 7.30 -8.39
N TYR A 236 -8.93 8.32 -9.09
CA TYR A 236 -7.51 8.68 -9.12
C TYR A 236 -7.28 10.00 -8.36
N SER A 237 -7.62 10.01 -7.06
CA SER A 237 -7.34 11.15 -6.18
C SER A 237 -5.82 11.36 -6.09
N GLY A 238 -5.37 12.62 -6.19
CA GLY A 238 -3.94 12.97 -6.18
C GLY A 238 -3.26 13.08 -7.55
N LYS A 239 -3.88 12.59 -8.64
CA LYS A 239 -3.36 12.76 -10.02
C LYS A 239 -3.70 14.12 -10.65
N GLY A 240 -4.38 15.01 -9.92
CA GLY A 240 -4.71 16.37 -10.38
C GLY A 240 -5.57 16.39 -11.64
N LEU A 241 -6.49 15.43 -11.81
CA LEU A 241 -7.37 15.29 -12.97
C LEU A 241 -8.49 16.36 -12.96
N ASP A 242 -8.09 17.63 -12.91
CA ASP A 242 -9.00 18.76 -12.81
C ASP A 242 -9.53 19.15 -14.20
N ASP A 243 -10.83 19.43 -14.27
CA ASP A 243 -11.54 19.81 -15.48
C ASP A 243 -11.18 18.91 -16.69
N ASN A 244 -10.71 19.49 -17.80
CA ASN A 244 -10.23 18.82 -19.01
C ASN A 244 -8.78 19.19 -19.32
N TYR A 245 -8.00 19.56 -18.31
CA TYR A 245 -6.59 19.90 -18.56
C TYR A 245 -5.79 18.64 -18.91
N CYS A 246 -4.79 18.80 -19.76
CA CYS A 246 -3.84 17.75 -20.10
C CYS A 246 -3.11 17.26 -18.86
N ARG A 247 -3.07 15.94 -18.66
CA ARG A 247 -2.42 15.30 -17.51
C ARG A 247 -1.75 14.02 -17.96
N ASN A 248 -0.85 13.51 -17.12
CA ASN A 248 -0.20 12.23 -17.35
C ASN A 248 -0.43 11.29 -16.16
N PRO A 249 -1.65 10.77 -15.96
CA PRO A 249 -1.95 9.95 -14.79
C PRO A 249 -1.30 8.56 -14.82
N ASP A 250 -0.97 8.06 -16.00
CA ASP A 250 -0.51 6.70 -16.29
C ASP A 250 0.96 6.61 -16.73
N GLY A 251 1.72 7.71 -16.65
CA GLY A 251 3.16 7.72 -16.94
C GLY A 251 3.49 7.50 -18.41
N ARG A 252 2.67 7.98 -19.34
CA ARG A 252 2.99 8.00 -20.77
C ARG A 252 4.15 8.96 -21.07
N HIS A 253 4.56 9.01 -22.34
CA HIS A 253 5.62 9.88 -22.84
C HIS A 253 5.42 11.37 -22.52
N ARG A 254 4.19 11.88 -22.59
CA ARG A 254 3.85 13.29 -22.38
C ARG A 254 2.43 13.41 -21.84
N PRO A 255 2.03 14.55 -21.26
CA PRO A 255 0.65 14.78 -20.87
C PRO A 255 -0.29 14.67 -22.06
N TRP A 256 -1.45 14.10 -21.80
CA TRP A 256 -2.46 13.79 -22.80
C TRP A 256 -3.84 14.08 -22.23
N CYS A 257 -4.85 14.02 -23.09
CA CYS A 257 -6.24 14.07 -22.67
C CYS A 257 -7.10 13.23 -23.62
N PHE A 258 -8.28 12.81 -23.15
CA PHE A 258 -9.34 12.39 -24.05
C PHE A 258 -9.78 13.59 -24.88
N THR A 259 -10.17 13.40 -26.14
CA THR A 259 -10.59 14.52 -26.99
C THR A 259 -12.11 14.60 -27.11
N THR A 260 -12.64 15.79 -27.38
CA THR A 260 -14.07 15.95 -27.70
C THR A 260 -14.44 15.45 -29.11
N ASP A 261 -13.46 15.07 -29.94
CA ASP A 261 -13.67 14.50 -31.27
C ASP A 261 -14.02 13.00 -31.14
N PRO A 262 -15.20 12.54 -31.60
CA PRO A 262 -15.59 11.14 -31.54
C PRO A 262 -14.65 10.19 -32.29
N ASN A 263 -13.87 10.67 -33.26
CA ASN A 263 -12.95 9.84 -34.04
C ASN A 263 -11.56 9.72 -33.40
N THR A 264 -11.24 10.59 -32.44
CA THR A 264 -9.94 10.63 -31.79
C THR A 264 -10.13 10.43 -30.29
N PRO A 265 -10.03 9.19 -29.77
CA PRO A 265 -10.28 8.91 -28.35
C PRO A 265 -9.42 9.76 -27.42
N TRP A 266 -8.12 9.81 -27.67
CA TRP A 266 -7.15 10.58 -26.89
C TRP A 266 -5.99 11.01 -27.78
N GLU A 267 -5.27 12.04 -27.35
CA GLU A 267 -4.09 12.56 -28.06
C GLU A 267 -3.14 13.26 -27.07
N TYR A 268 -1.86 13.37 -27.42
CA TYR A 268 -0.88 14.13 -26.65
C TYR A 268 -1.12 15.63 -26.74
N CYS A 269 -0.67 16.34 -25.71
CA CYS A 269 -0.67 17.79 -25.66
C CYS A 269 0.74 18.34 -25.89
N ASN A 270 0.83 19.43 -26.67
CA ASN A 270 2.09 20.11 -26.92
C ASN A 270 2.37 21.14 -25.83
N ILE A 271 3.04 20.71 -24.75
CA ILE A 271 3.41 21.54 -23.59
C ILE A 271 4.91 21.84 -23.63
N LYS A 272 5.31 23.07 -23.29
CA LYS A 272 6.71 23.49 -23.24
C LYS A 272 7.47 22.66 -22.21
N VAL A 273 8.61 22.09 -22.59
CA VAL A 273 9.56 21.49 -21.64
C VAL A 273 10.35 22.59 -20.96
N CYS A 274 10.53 22.50 -19.65
CA CYS A 274 11.32 23.49 -18.91
C CYS A 274 12.78 23.49 -19.39
N GLU A 275 13.33 24.67 -19.71
CA GLU A 275 14.72 24.83 -20.18
C GLU A 275 15.73 24.54 -19.08
N THR A 276 15.36 24.81 -17.83
CA THR A 276 16.11 24.36 -16.67
C THR A 276 15.65 22.95 -16.32
N PRO A 277 16.57 22.00 -16.08
CA PRO A 277 16.23 20.79 -15.34
C PRO A 277 15.47 21.22 -14.08
N PRO A 278 14.47 20.43 -13.61
CA PRO A 278 13.86 20.74 -12.32
C PRO A 278 14.98 21.00 -11.32
N LYS A 279 14.85 22.03 -10.49
CA LYS A 279 15.69 22.13 -9.29
C LYS A 279 15.32 20.91 -8.45
N SER A 280 15.96 19.78 -8.73
CA SER A 280 15.77 18.60 -7.93
C SER A 280 16.42 18.92 -6.60
N ASN A 281 15.60 19.03 -5.55
CA ASN A 281 16.10 18.86 -4.19
C ASN A 281 16.66 17.42 -3.99
N VAL A 282 16.54 16.57 -5.01
CA VAL A 282 17.12 15.24 -5.09
C VAL A 282 18.61 15.37 -5.40
N VAL A 283 19.43 14.99 -4.44
CA VAL A 283 20.89 14.89 -4.59
C VAL A 283 21.20 13.75 -5.55
N GLU A 284 21.98 14.04 -6.61
CA GLU A 284 22.45 13.02 -7.52
C GLU A 284 23.61 12.24 -6.92
N THR A 285 23.53 10.91 -6.99
CA THR A 285 24.47 10.03 -6.30
C THR A 285 24.78 8.82 -7.17
N THR A 286 26.05 8.42 -7.25
CA THR A 286 26.52 7.36 -8.14
C THR A 286 26.89 6.07 -7.39
N GLU A 287 27.40 6.19 -6.18
CA GLU A 287 27.85 5.04 -5.37
C GLU A 287 26.79 4.54 -4.41
N CYS A 288 25.87 5.41 -4.00
CA CYS A 288 24.80 5.16 -3.06
C CYS A 288 23.53 5.90 -3.53
N TYR A 289 22.36 5.67 -2.96
CA TYR A 289 21.12 6.39 -3.29
C TYR A 289 20.62 7.23 -2.10
N GLN A 290 19.96 8.37 -2.32
CA GLN A 290 19.33 9.16 -1.24
C GLN A 290 17.81 9.13 -1.32
N GLY A 291 17.14 9.20 -0.16
CA GLY A 291 15.68 9.08 -0.08
C GLY A 291 15.21 7.76 -0.71
N ARG A 292 14.35 7.83 -1.72
CA ARG A 292 13.89 6.67 -2.50
C ARG A 292 14.81 6.27 -3.65
N GLY A 293 15.91 7.01 -3.86
CA GLY A 293 16.86 6.72 -4.94
C GLY A 293 16.43 7.15 -6.34
N GLU A 294 15.49 8.09 -6.44
CA GLU A 294 15.11 8.72 -7.72
C GLU A 294 16.28 9.50 -8.37
N GLY A 295 17.21 9.98 -7.54
CA GLY A 295 18.44 10.66 -7.95
C GLY A 295 19.64 9.73 -8.15
N TYR A 296 19.46 8.42 -8.00
CA TYR A 296 20.57 7.48 -8.21
C TYR A 296 20.96 7.43 -9.70
N ARG A 297 22.25 7.59 -9.98
CA ARG A 297 22.85 7.65 -11.33
C ARG A 297 24.00 6.68 -11.53
N GLY A 298 24.19 5.74 -10.60
CA GLY A 298 25.26 4.74 -10.68
C GLY A 298 25.08 3.70 -11.78
N THR A 299 26.03 2.77 -11.86
CA THR A 299 26.15 1.79 -12.95
C THR A 299 25.82 0.36 -12.55
N VAL A 300 25.19 0.17 -11.39
CA VAL A 300 24.76 -1.16 -10.94
C VAL A 300 23.71 -1.72 -11.88
N ASP A 301 23.97 -2.90 -12.45
CA ASP A 301 23.13 -3.57 -13.46
C ASP A 301 22.96 -5.08 -13.23
N VAL A 302 23.51 -5.60 -12.12
CA VAL A 302 23.38 -7.00 -11.69
C VAL A 302 23.00 -7.02 -10.23
N THR A 303 22.06 -7.90 -9.85
CA THR A 303 21.61 -8.04 -8.46
C THR A 303 22.54 -8.93 -7.62
N PRO A 304 22.44 -8.92 -6.27
CA PRO A 304 23.18 -9.86 -5.41
C PRO A 304 22.93 -11.34 -5.71
N THR A 305 21.77 -11.66 -6.30
CA THR A 305 21.41 -13.02 -6.73
C THR A 305 21.94 -13.37 -8.12
N GLY A 306 22.69 -12.48 -8.77
CA GLY A 306 23.31 -12.69 -10.09
C GLY A 306 22.38 -12.46 -11.28
N LEU A 307 21.18 -11.90 -11.08
CA LEU A 307 20.27 -11.59 -12.18
C LEU A 307 20.69 -10.27 -12.84
N THR A 308 20.87 -10.30 -14.16
CA THR A 308 21.21 -9.11 -14.95
C THR A 308 19.95 -8.31 -15.25
N CYS A 309 20.07 -7.00 -15.17
CA CYS A 309 19.03 -6.08 -15.56
C CYS A 309 18.86 -6.07 -17.08
N GLN A 310 17.61 -6.03 -17.53
CA GLN A 310 17.21 -5.75 -18.91
C GLN A 310 17.45 -4.25 -19.19
N ARG A 311 17.90 -3.95 -20.41
CA ARG A 311 18.07 -2.56 -20.85
C ARG A 311 16.73 -1.83 -20.93
N TRP A 312 16.69 -0.58 -20.50
CA TRP A 312 15.48 0.24 -20.51
C TRP A 312 14.98 0.58 -21.94
N ASP A 313 15.85 0.52 -22.94
CA ASP A 313 15.47 0.65 -24.36
C ASP A 313 15.02 -0.67 -25.00
N SER A 314 15.12 -1.81 -24.29
CA SER A 314 14.66 -3.12 -24.76
C SER A 314 13.22 -3.39 -24.33
N GLN A 315 12.45 -4.02 -25.21
CA GLN A 315 11.08 -4.51 -24.94
C GLN A 315 11.01 -6.03 -24.75
N TYR A 316 12.17 -6.68 -24.58
CA TYR A 316 12.31 -8.12 -24.40
C TYR A 316 13.34 -8.45 -23.30
N PRO A 317 13.09 -9.43 -22.41
CA PRO A 317 11.90 -10.30 -22.35
C PRO A 317 10.63 -9.59 -21.86
N HIS A 318 10.75 -8.44 -21.16
CA HIS A 318 9.61 -7.72 -20.60
C HIS A 318 9.30 -6.45 -21.38
N ASN A 319 8.09 -6.37 -21.95
CA ASN A 319 7.57 -5.12 -22.53
C ASN A 319 7.17 -4.16 -21.39
N HIS A 320 7.51 -2.88 -21.51
CA HIS A 320 7.24 -1.86 -20.49
C HIS A 320 7.19 -0.41 -21.03
N SER A 321 6.57 0.49 -20.27
CA SER A 321 6.42 1.92 -20.60
C SER A 321 7.61 2.80 -20.22
N PHE A 322 8.55 2.31 -19.39
CA PHE A 322 9.73 3.05 -18.92
C PHE A 322 10.82 3.19 -19.99
N LEU A 323 10.52 3.93 -21.06
CA LEU A 323 11.44 4.16 -22.16
C LEU A 323 12.32 5.40 -21.87
N PRO A 324 13.61 5.39 -22.24
CA PRO A 324 14.52 6.52 -21.98
C PRO A 324 14.04 7.83 -22.62
N GLN A 325 13.43 7.72 -23.81
CA GLN A 325 12.87 8.86 -24.53
C GLN A 325 11.60 9.41 -23.86
N ALA A 326 10.88 8.57 -23.10
CA ALA A 326 9.71 8.97 -22.32
C ALA A 326 10.12 9.68 -21.03
N TYR A 327 11.17 9.20 -20.37
CA TYR A 327 11.61 9.66 -19.05
C TYR A 327 13.03 10.27 -19.10
N PRO A 328 13.26 11.35 -19.85
CA PRO A 328 14.60 11.90 -20.05
C PRO A 328 15.27 12.36 -18.76
N CYS A 329 14.50 12.68 -17.71
CA CYS A 329 15.02 13.12 -16.42
C CYS A 329 15.34 11.98 -15.43
N LYS A 330 14.91 10.74 -15.71
CA LYS A 330 15.09 9.60 -14.79
C LYS A 330 16.37 8.80 -15.08
N ASP A 331 17.18 9.25 -16.03
CA ASP A 331 18.46 8.63 -16.42
C ASP A 331 18.34 7.12 -16.71
N LEU A 332 17.33 6.72 -17.50
CA LEU A 332 17.10 5.32 -17.88
C LEU A 332 18.09 4.83 -18.96
N ARG A 333 19.39 5.07 -18.78
CA ARG A 333 20.42 4.63 -19.73
C ARG A 333 20.83 3.19 -19.47
N GLU A 334 21.21 2.49 -20.54
CA GLU A 334 21.65 1.09 -20.50
C GLU A 334 20.64 0.19 -19.76
N ASN A 335 21.12 -0.68 -18.87
CA ASN A 335 20.35 -1.55 -17.99
C ASN A 335 20.56 -1.20 -16.50
N TYR A 336 21.04 0.01 -16.19
CA TYR A 336 21.35 0.36 -14.80
C TYR A 336 20.09 0.47 -13.94
N CYS A 337 20.19 0.11 -12.68
CA CYS A 337 19.12 0.22 -11.70
C CYS A 337 18.68 1.68 -11.51
N ARG A 338 17.38 1.95 -11.62
CA ARG A 338 16.79 3.29 -11.51
C ARG A 338 15.48 3.23 -10.74
N ASN A 339 14.99 4.38 -10.29
CA ASN A 339 13.68 4.47 -9.66
C ASN A 339 12.77 5.48 -10.37
N PRO A 340 12.25 5.14 -11.56
CA PRO A 340 11.43 6.07 -12.34
C PRO A 340 10.06 6.34 -11.73
N ASP A 341 9.47 5.39 -11.00
CA ASP A 341 8.11 5.43 -10.46
C ASP A 341 8.03 5.77 -8.96
N GLY A 342 9.16 6.08 -8.32
CA GLY A 342 9.20 6.52 -6.93
C GLY A 342 8.89 5.41 -5.92
N GLN A 343 9.22 4.15 -6.27
CA GLN A 343 9.22 2.99 -5.38
C GLN A 343 10.17 3.16 -4.19
N GLU A 344 10.22 2.20 -3.28
CA GLU A 344 11.03 2.29 -2.05
C GLU A 344 12.55 2.36 -2.31
N SER A 345 13.04 1.81 -3.43
CA SER A 345 14.48 1.78 -3.78
C SER A 345 14.70 1.66 -5.30
N PRO A 346 15.92 1.90 -5.83
CA PRO A 346 16.24 1.65 -7.23
C PRO A 346 16.01 0.19 -7.64
N TRP A 347 15.48 -0.01 -8.84
CA TRP A 347 15.07 -1.31 -9.37
C TRP A 347 15.34 -1.40 -10.88
N CYS A 348 15.19 -2.59 -11.45
CA CYS A 348 15.28 -2.80 -12.89
C CYS A 348 14.36 -3.94 -13.37
N PHE A 349 14.04 -3.97 -14.67
CA PHE A 349 13.52 -5.18 -15.32
C PHE A 349 14.62 -6.23 -15.39
N THR A 350 14.30 -7.52 -15.35
CA THR A 350 15.34 -8.58 -15.42
C THR A 350 15.43 -9.22 -16.78
N THR A 351 16.57 -9.83 -17.11
CA THR A 351 16.71 -10.65 -18.31
C THR A 351 16.06 -12.04 -18.17
N ASP A 352 15.55 -12.43 -16.99
CA ASP A 352 14.81 -13.69 -16.80
C ASP A 352 13.30 -13.47 -17.11
N PRO A 353 12.72 -14.20 -18.07
CA PRO A 353 11.29 -14.10 -18.39
C PRO A 353 10.35 -14.43 -17.22
N ARG A 354 10.81 -15.14 -16.19
CA ARG A 354 10.01 -15.53 -15.00
C ARG A 354 9.99 -14.45 -13.92
N VAL A 355 10.94 -13.52 -13.95
CA VAL A 355 11.08 -12.45 -12.95
C VAL A 355 11.00 -11.11 -13.65
N ARG A 356 9.84 -10.44 -13.57
CA ARG A 356 9.60 -9.21 -14.32
C ARG A 356 10.47 -8.04 -13.87
N THR A 357 10.48 -7.76 -12.57
CA THR A 357 11.22 -6.63 -11.96
C THR A 357 11.89 -7.07 -10.68
N ILE A 358 12.99 -6.43 -10.32
CA ILE A 358 13.72 -6.70 -9.07
C ILE A 358 14.30 -5.41 -8.48
N LEU A 359 14.33 -5.30 -7.15
CA LEU A 359 14.98 -4.21 -6.43
C LEU A 359 16.50 -4.42 -6.39
N CYS A 360 17.26 -3.36 -6.62
CA CYS A 360 18.71 -3.38 -6.64
C CYS A 360 19.27 -3.08 -5.24
N THR A 361 19.17 -4.08 -4.36
CA THR A 361 19.56 -3.99 -2.94
C THR A 361 21.07 -3.90 -2.71
N ASN A 362 21.89 -4.06 -3.75
CA ASN A 362 23.33 -3.83 -3.70
C ASN A 362 23.75 -2.36 -3.74
N ILE A 363 22.82 -1.43 -3.96
CA ILE A 363 23.10 -0.01 -3.91
C ILE A 363 22.92 0.48 -2.46
N PRO A 364 23.96 0.99 -1.79
CA PRO A 364 23.86 1.52 -0.42
C PRO A 364 23.11 2.87 -0.37
N GLN A 365 22.63 3.33 0.79
CA GLN A 365 21.97 4.64 0.94
C GLN A 365 22.97 5.74 1.40
N CYS A 366 23.03 6.91 0.77
CA CYS A 366 24.05 7.91 1.10
C CYS A 366 23.84 8.58 2.45
N GLY A 367 24.92 9.05 3.09
CA GLY A 367 24.89 9.59 4.45
C GLY A 367 25.09 8.52 5.52
N THR A 368 25.12 7.24 5.13
CA THR A 368 25.56 6.12 5.98
C THR A 368 27.08 5.95 6.02
N GLN A 369 27.85 6.86 5.41
CA GLN A 369 29.33 6.81 5.38
C GLN A 369 30.01 7.87 6.26
N ASN A 370 29.31 8.45 7.24
CA ASN A 370 29.94 9.07 8.42
C ASN A 370 29.11 8.87 9.70
N LYS A 371 28.51 7.68 9.81
CA LYS A 371 28.24 6.98 11.06
C LYS A 371 28.32 5.50 10.68
N PRO A 372 29.05 4.64 11.41
CA PRO A 372 28.77 3.22 11.29
C PRO A 372 27.38 3.03 11.90
N VAL A 373 26.34 3.06 11.07
CA VAL A 373 25.02 2.55 11.46
C VAL A 373 24.86 1.25 10.71
N THR A 374 25.59 0.24 11.18
CA THR A 374 25.04 -1.11 11.17
C THR A 374 23.60 -0.98 11.66
N ASP A 375 22.62 -1.26 10.79
CA ASP A 375 21.20 -1.32 11.17
C ASP A 375 21.00 -2.57 12.01
N CYS A 376 21.51 -2.45 13.21
CA CYS A 376 21.65 -3.50 14.15
C CYS A 376 21.16 -3.04 15.49
N TYR A 377 20.59 -3.97 16.25
CA TYR A 377 20.09 -3.66 17.56
C TYR A 377 21.04 -4.21 18.63
N GLU A 378 21.28 -3.40 19.65
CA GLU A 378 22.01 -3.83 20.85
C GLU A 378 21.03 -4.46 21.86
N GLY A 379 21.49 -5.46 22.61
CA GLY A 379 20.64 -6.23 23.54
C GLY A 379 19.48 -6.92 22.80
N PHE A 380 18.24 -6.57 23.15
CA PHE A 380 17.04 -7.03 22.44
C PHE A 380 16.45 -5.99 21.48
N GLY A 381 17.05 -4.79 21.37
CA GLY A 381 16.53 -3.72 20.50
C GLY A 381 15.46 -2.85 21.14
N GLU A 382 15.44 -2.78 22.46
CA GLU A 382 14.54 -1.91 23.26
C GLU A 382 14.67 -0.43 22.84
N ASN A 383 15.90 -0.02 22.52
CA ASN A 383 16.25 1.34 22.07
C ASN A 383 16.48 1.41 20.55
N TYR A 384 16.09 0.37 19.81
CA TYR A 384 16.27 0.36 18.37
C TYR A 384 15.39 1.43 17.72
N GLN A 385 16.03 2.46 17.17
CA GLN A 385 15.38 3.57 16.46
C GLN A 385 15.70 3.56 14.96
N GLY A 386 16.11 2.42 14.41
CA GLY A 386 16.41 2.30 12.98
C GLY A 386 15.18 2.48 12.09
N GLU A 387 15.42 2.55 10.79
CA GLU A 387 14.40 2.89 9.78
C GLU A 387 13.82 1.65 9.08
N GLN A 388 14.11 0.44 9.57
CA GLN A 388 13.51 -0.78 9.03
C GLN A 388 11.98 -0.72 9.16
N SER A 389 11.24 -0.88 8.06
CA SER A 389 9.76 -0.80 8.02
C SER A 389 9.11 -2.01 7.33
N ARG A 390 9.86 -3.11 7.24
CA ARG A 390 9.40 -4.39 6.68
C ARG A 390 9.67 -5.52 7.64
N THR A 391 8.69 -6.40 7.73
CA THR A 391 8.80 -7.65 8.47
C THR A 391 9.62 -8.68 7.69
N ARG A 392 10.04 -9.75 8.35
CA ARG A 392 10.76 -10.89 7.77
C ARG A 392 9.92 -11.63 6.73
N SER A 393 8.59 -11.61 6.84
CA SER A 393 7.67 -12.10 5.82
C SER A 393 7.51 -11.12 4.66
N ASN A 394 8.34 -10.07 4.61
CA ASN A 394 8.37 -9.02 3.62
C ASN A 394 7.08 -8.19 3.55
N LEU A 395 6.33 -8.15 4.67
CA LEU A 395 5.11 -7.36 4.79
C LEU A 395 5.44 -5.95 5.25
N PRO A 396 4.76 -4.93 4.71
CA PRO A 396 4.95 -3.55 5.14
C PRO A 396 4.38 -3.36 6.54
N CYS A 397 5.17 -2.70 7.39
CA CYS A 397 4.72 -2.27 8.70
C CYS A 397 3.62 -1.20 8.56
N THR A 398 2.63 -1.26 9.44
CA THR A 398 1.58 -0.26 9.59
C THR A 398 1.97 0.77 10.65
N PRO A 399 1.44 2.01 10.58
CA PRO A 399 1.71 3.02 11.59
C PRO A 399 1.33 2.54 12.99
N TRP A 400 2.22 2.72 13.97
CA TRP A 400 1.93 2.37 15.38
C TRP A 400 0.71 3.13 15.91
N THR A 401 0.47 4.33 15.38
CA THR A 401 -0.68 5.19 15.71
C THR A 401 -2.02 4.50 15.47
N ASP A 402 -2.10 3.65 14.46
CA ASP A 402 -3.33 2.96 14.06
C ASP A 402 -3.73 1.86 15.06
N HIS A 403 -2.77 1.45 15.91
CA HIS A 403 -2.93 0.42 16.93
C HIS A 403 -2.82 0.97 18.37
N SER A 404 -2.76 2.29 18.55
CA SER A 404 -2.60 2.96 19.87
C SER A 404 -3.75 2.71 20.85
N ASN A 405 -4.93 2.36 20.35
CA ASN A 405 -6.16 2.22 21.16
C ASN A 405 -6.41 0.78 21.63
N SER A 406 -5.44 -0.13 21.50
CA SER A 406 -5.58 -1.57 21.83
C SER A 406 -5.28 -1.89 23.31
N GLY A 407 -5.99 -1.26 24.25
CA GLY A 407 -5.94 -1.62 25.69
C GLY A 407 -4.57 -1.40 26.37
N GLU A 408 -4.20 -2.25 27.35
CA GLU A 408 -2.98 -2.12 28.19
C GLU A 408 -1.67 -1.92 27.39
N ARG A 409 -1.61 -2.35 26.12
CA ARG A 409 -0.44 -2.17 25.24
C ARG A 409 -0.40 -0.82 24.52
N GLY A 410 -1.52 -0.10 24.45
CA GLY A 410 -1.57 1.29 23.97
C GLY A 410 -0.71 2.23 24.82
N MET A 411 -0.43 1.87 26.07
CA MET A 411 0.45 2.64 26.98
C MET A 411 1.95 2.41 26.71
N LEU A 412 2.33 1.24 26.14
CA LEU A 412 3.72 0.89 25.78
C LEU A 412 4.09 1.33 24.36
N THR A 413 3.10 1.41 23.46
CA THR A 413 3.27 1.92 22.08
C THR A 413 2.90 3.39 21.92
N ALA A 414 2.33 4.02 22.96
CA ALA A 414 2.05 5.45 23.01
C ALA A 414 3.33 6.27 22.80
N GLY A 415 3.38 7.02 21.69
CA GLY A 415 4.51 7.89 21.34
C GLY A 415 5.48 7.29 20.32
N LEU A 416 5.25 6.06 19.83
CA LEU A 416 5.96 5.54 18.67
C LEU A 416 5.37 6.13 17.39
N GLU A 417 6.15 6.95 16.69
CA GLU A 417 5.74 7.59 15.44
C GLU A 417 6.19 6.80 14.21
N GLY A 418 5.36 6.84 13.16
CA GLY A 418 5.63 6.18 11.88
C GLY A 418 5.36 4.68 11.89
N SER A 419 5.92 3.99 10.91
CA SER A 419 5.73 2.55 10.64
C SER A 419 7.03 1.77 10.75
N TYR A 420 7.98 2.23 11.56
CA TYR A 420 9.28 1.57 11.71
C TYR A 420 9.25 0.48 12.76
N CYS A 421 10.09 -0.53 12.61
CA CYS A 421 10.23 -1.64 13.53
C CYS A 421 10.75 -1.15 14.87
N ARG A 422 10.10 -1.55 15.96
CA ARG A 422 10.46 -1.16 17.32
C ARG A 422 10.36 -2.39 18.21
N ASN A 423 10.97 -2.31 19.40
CA ASN A 423 10.81 -3.35 20.40
C ASN A 423 10.36 -2.76 21.75
N PRO A 424 9.18 -2.13 21.82
CA PRO A 424 8.70 -1.47 23.03
C PRO A 424 8.46 -2.44 24.21
N ASP A 425 8.30 -3.73 23.92
CA ASP A 425 8.04 -4.79 24.88
C ASP A 425 9.29 -5.62 25.24
N LYS A 426 10.47 -5.22 24.76
CA LYS A 426 11.77 -5.86 25.06
C LYS A 426 11.80 -7.35 24.69
N ASP A 427 11.12 -7.72 23.61
CA ASP A 427 11.08 -9.09 23.08
C ASP A 427 12.47 -9.57 22.67
N LYS A 428 12.92 -10.73 23.19
CA LYS A 428 14.27 -11.24 22.93
C LYS A 428 14.57 -11.57 21.46
N HIS A 429 13.53 -11.68 20.63
CA HIS A 429 13.65 -12.00 19.21
C HIS A 429 13.86 -10.75 18.34
N GLY A 430 13.92 -9.56 18.94
CA GLY A 430 14.29 -8.33 18.27
C GLY A 430 13.10 -7.47 17.84
N PRO A 431 13.38 -6.38 17.09
CA PRO A 431 12.37 -5.43 16.63
C PRO A 431 11.26 -6.06 15.78
N TRP A 432 10.03 -5.56 15.93
CA TRP A 432 8.85 -6.03 15.21
C TRP A 432 7.93 -4.86 14.86
N CYS A 433 6.88 -5.11 14.08
CA CYS A 433 5.83 -4.12 13.78
C CYS A 433 4.49 -4.79 13.43
N TYR A 434 3.40 -4.02 13.48
CA TYR A 434 2.08 -4.45 13.00
C TYR A 434 2.01 -4.44 11.46
N THR A 435 1.21 -5.30 10.84
CA THR A 435 1.01 -5.31 9.38
C THR A 435 -0.48 -5.18 9.01
N ASN A 436 -0.76 -4.78 7.76
CA ASN A 436 -2.12 -4.63 7.25
C ASN A 436 -2.73 -5.96 6.73
N ASN A 437 -2.06 -7.10 6.99
CA ASN A 437 -2.51 -8.41 6.53
C ASN A 437 -3.31 -9.11 7.63
N SER A 438 -4.54 -9.52 7.33
CA SER A 438 -5.41 -10.24 8.27
C SER A 438 -4.84 -11.60 8.71
N ALA A 439 -3.99 -12.21 7.90
CA ALA A 439 -3.29 -13.46 8.22
C ALA A 439 -2.06 -13.27 9.13
N ILE A 440 -1.42 -12.10 9.08
CA ILE A 440 -0.20 -11.78 9.84
C ILE A 440 -0.37 -10.39 10.45
N PRO A 441 -1.09 -10.25 11.58
CA PRO A 441 -1.41 -8.95 12.14
C PRO A 441 -0.18 -8.16 12.60
N TRP A 442 0.91 -8.87 12.90
CA TRP A 442 2.23 -8.33 13.23
C TRP A 442 3.28 -9.39 12.87
N ASP A 443 4.51 -8.98 12.63
CA ASP A 443 5.63 -9.89 12.38
C ASP A 443 6.97 -9.21 12.75
N TYR A 444 8.02 -10.01 12.98
CA TYR A 444 9.35 -9.48 13.32
C TYR A 444 10.03 -8.87 12.12
N CYS A 445 10.95 -7.96 12.37
CA CYS A 445 11.70 -7.29 11.32
C CYS A 445 13.07 -7.89 11.12
N THR A 446 13.59 -7.76 9.90
CA THR A 446 14.88 -8.31 9.49
C THR A 446 16.05 -7.42 9.94
N VAL A 447 16.10 -7.07 11.23
CA VAL A 447 17.18 -6.28 11.84
C VAL A 447 18.17 -7.25 12.49
N LYS A 448 19.48 -7.08 12.29
CA LYS A 448 20.50 -7.99 12.84
C LYS A 448 20.99 -7.51 14.22
N PRO A 449 21.52 -8.35 15.10
CA PRO A 449 22.29 -7.90 16.26
C PRO A 449 23.61 -7.26 15.81
N CYS A 450 24.11 -6.26 16.53
CA CYS A 450 25.41 -5.67 16.21
C CYS A 450 26.52 -6.70 16.46
N ASP A 451 27.47 -6.86 15.53
CA ASP A 451 28.63 -7.75 15.72
C ASP A 451 29.46 -7.24 16.92
N ALA A 452 29.33 -7.91 18.06
CA ALA A 452 30.21 -7.69 19.19
C ALA A 452 31.61 -8.22 18.81
N SER A 453 32.51 -7.30 18.47
CA SER A 453 33.95 -7.56 18.52
C SER A 453 34.28 -8.19 19.87
N GLN A 454 35.02 -9.30 19.84
CA GLN A 454 35.54 -10.02 20.99
C GLN A 454 35.89 -9.09 22.16
N ASN A 455 35.05 -9.10 23.20
CA ASN A 455 35.40 -8.69 24.54
C ASN A 455 34.63 -9.57 25.51
N THR A 456 35.37 -10.51 26.10
CA THR A 456 35.05 -11.16 27.36
C THR A 456 34.59 -10.13 28.38
N ILE A 457 33.37 -10.27 28.88
CA ILE A 457 32.91 -9.65 30.12
C ILE A 457 32.56 -10.80 31.09
N PRO A 458 32.89 -10.68 32.39
CA PRO A 458 33.14 -11.81 33.27
C PRO A 458 31.91 -12.66 33.57
N LEU A 459 32.20 -13.93 33.86
CA LEU A 459 31.35 -14.89 34.54
C LEU A 459 30.65 -14.23 35.75
N GLY A 460 29.40 -13.84 35.56
CA GLY A 460 28.50 -13.36 36.60
C GLY A 460 27.26 -14.25 36.60
N GLU A 461 27.10 -15.02 37.66
CA GLU A 461 26.09 -16.07 37.87
C GLU A 461 24.69 -15.68 37.39
N LEU A 462 24.21 -16.34 36.33
CA LEU A 462 22.78 -16.39 36.02
C LEU A 462 22.24 -17.69 36.61
N SER A 463 21.52 -17.59 37.72
CA SER A 463 20.82 -18.72 38.35
C SER A 463 20.01 -19.48 37.30
N SER A 464 20.21 -20.79 37.18
CA SER A 464 19.46 -21.68 36.28
C SER A 464 17.98 -21.69 36.69
N VAL A 465 17.16 -20.85 36.07
CA VAL A 465 15.71 -20.90 36.26
C VAL A 465 15.21 -22.23 35.68
N GLY A 466 14.74 -23.13 36.55
CA GLY A 466 14.18 -24.41 36.15
C GLY A 466 12.92 -24.21 35.29
N CYS A 467 12.69 -25.09 34.32
CA CYS A 467 11.53 -25.00 33.41
C CYS A 467 10.17 -25.19 34.08
N PHE A 468 10.15 -25.54 35.37
CA PHE A 468 8.97 -25.80 36.17
C PHE A 468 8.58 -24.55 36.96
N VAL A 469 7.42 -23.95 36.65
CA VAL A 469 6.90 -22.80 37.40
C VAL A 469 6.41 -23.27 38.77
N HIS A 470 7.18 -23.02 39.83
CA HIS A 470 6.66 -23.15 41.18
C HIS A 470 5.66 -22.03 41.49
N LYS A 471 4.36 -22.33 41.46
CA LYS A 471 3.42 -21.72 42.43
C LYS A 471 3.31 -22.69 43.60
N ARG A 472 3.72 -22.27 44.80
CA ARG A 472 3.62 -23.07 46.03
C ARG A 472 2.15 -23.45 46.28
N THR A 473 1.84 -24.74 46.22
CA THR A 473 0.99 -25.45 47.20
C THR A 473 1.34 -26.94 47.19
N ARG A 474 1.52 -27.51 48.38
CA ARG A 474 1.76 -28.93 48.69
C ARG A 474 0.40 -29.56 49.03
N ILE A 475 0.09 -30.80 48.62
CA ILE A 475 -0.45 -31.96 49.38
C ILE A 475 -0.62 -33.20 48.45
N VAL A 476 -0.41 -34.36 49.09
CA VAL A 476 -0.35 -35.80 48.77
C VAL A 476 -1.65 -36.46 48.21
N GLY A 477 -1.52 -37.51 47.38
CA GLY A 477 -2.56 -38.55 47.16
C GLY A 477 -2.46 -39.30 45.83
N GLY A 478 -2.03 -40.58 45.84
CA GLY A 478 -1.63 -41.35 44.65
C GLY A 478 -2.73 -41.99 43.78
N GLY A 479 -2.32 -42.62 42.67
CA GLY A 479 -3.12 -43.57 41.88
C GLY A 479 -2.86 -43.55 40.35
N PRO A 480 -2.91 -44.68 39.63
CA PRO A 480 -2.32 -44.85 38.28
C PRO A 480 -3.18 -44.25 37.16
N VAL A 481 -2.56 -43.89 36.03
CA VAL A 481 -3.22 -43.08 34.99
C VAL A 481 -3.25 -43.81 33.62
N SER A 482 -4.47 -44.17 33.18
CA SER A 482 -4.83 -44.64 31.82
C SER A 482 -4.98 -43.46 30.86
N ILE A 483 -4.89 -43.68 29.53
CA ILE A 483 -5.09 -42.82 28.31
C ILE A 483 -4.87 -41.29 28.36
N SER A 484 -5.12 -40.64 29.47
CA SER A 484 -4.71 -39.30 29.91
C SER A 484 -3.19 -39.09 30.10
N GLU A 485 -2.33 -40.00 29.63
CA GLU A 485 -0.87 -39.78 29.61
C GLU A 485 -0.37 -38.96 28.41
N GLY A 486 -1.19 -38.77 27.38
CA GLY A 486 -0.85 -38.02 26.15
C GLY A 486 -2.03 -37.25 25.56
N SER A 487 -2.95 -36.76 26.39
CA SER A 487 -4.20 -36.10 25.98
C SER A 487 -4.04 -34.77 25.22
N TRP A 488 -2.81 -34.25 25.12
CA TRP A 488 -2.46 -33.11 24.27
C TRP A 488 -1.96 -33.50 22.87
N MET A 489 -1.84 -34.80 22.58
CA MET A 489 -1.36 -35.27 21.29
C MET A 489 -2.35 -34.95 20.19
N VAL A 490 -1.80 -34.44 19.08
CA VAL A 490 -2.57 -34.05 17.91
C VAL A 490 -2.06 -34.84 16.72
N SER A 491 -2.98 -35.45 15.99
CA SER A 491 -2.69 -36.08 14.70
C SER A 491 -3.09 -35.15 13.57
N ILE A 492 -2.12 -34.67 12.81
CA ILE A 492 -2.35 -33.90 11.58
C ILE A 492 -2.48 -34.90 10.43
N GLN A 493 -3.68 -34.97 9.88
CA GLN A 493 -4.04 -35.80 8.74
C GLN A 493 -3.83 -35.02 7.44
N LYS A 494 -3.31 -35.69 6.42
CA LYS A 494 -3.31 -35.19 5.04
C LYS A 494 -4.09 -36.19 4.18
N GLY A 495 -5.26 -35.79 3.68
CA GLY A 495 -6.26 -36.73 3.18
C GLY A 495 -6.78 -37.60 4.33
N SER A 496 -6.64 -38.93 4.21
CA SER A 496 -7.04 -39.91 5.22
C SER A 496 -5.85 -40.62 5.90
N LEU A 497 -4.65 -40.05 5.79
CA LEU A 497 -3.42 -40.64 6.32
C LEU A 497 -2.76 -39.71 7.34
N HIS A 498 -2.32 -40.29 8.46
CA HIS A 498 -1.53 -39.57 9.45
C HIS A 498 -0.22 -39.09 8.85
N TRP A 499 -0.02 -37.78 8.85
CA TRP A 499 1.09 -37.12 8.19
C TRP A 499 2.13 -36.61 9.19
N CYS A 500 1.66 -35.91 10.24
CA CYS A 500 2.51 -35.33 11.29
C CYS A 500 1.84 -35.40 12.66
N GLY A 501 2.68 -35.37 13.69
CA GLY A 501 2.26 -35.08 15.06
C GLY A 501 2.15 -33.58 15.35
N GLY A 502 1.49 -33.27 16.45
CA GLY A 502 1.40 -31.93 17.01
C GLY A 502 1.03 -31.98 18.49
N SER A 503 1.04 -30.82 19.15
CA SER A 503 0.71 -30.70 20.57
C SER A 503 -0.28 -29.57 20.82
N LEU A 504 -1.40 -29.86 21.46
CA LEU A 504 -2.40 -28.87 21.84
C LEU A 504 -1.87 -28.04 23.01
N ILE A 505 -1.56 -26.77 22.77
CA ILE A 505 -0.99 -25.84 23.78
C ILE A 505 -2.03 -24.88 24.35
N ARG A 506 -3.15 -24.67 23.63
CA ARG A 506 -4.39 -23.99 24.07
C ARG A 506 -5.58 -24.57 23.30
N GLU A 507 -6.82 -24.24 23.65
CA GLU A 507 -8.00 -24.87 23.04
C GLU A 507 -8.04 -24.71 21.50
N GLU A 508 -7.53 -23.61 20.96
CA GLU A 508 -7.51 -23.35 19.50
C GLU A 508 -6.12 -23.55 18.86
N TRP A 509 -5.10 -23.94 19.62
CA TRP A 509 -3.71 -23.78 19.20
C TRP A 509 -2.89 -25.05 19.33
N VAL A 510 -2.29 -25.47 18.21
CA VAL A 510 -1.44 -26.66 18.11
C VAL A 510 -0.03 -26.26 17.70
N LEU A 511 0.98 -26.74 18.43
CA LEU A 511 2.40 -26.58 18.10
C LEU A 511 2.89 -27.79 17.30
N THR A 512 3.63 -27.56 16.21
CA THR A 512 4.17 -28.63 15.34
C THR A 512 5.44 -28.18 14.59
N ASP A 513 6.00 -29.05 13.73
CA ASP A 513 7.10 -28.75 12.82
C ASP A 513 6.57 -28.03 11.56
N ARG A 514 7.25 -26.96 11.16
CA ARG A 514 6.99 -26.20 9.93
C ARG A 514 7.09 -27.07 8.68
N GLN A 515 7.92 -28.11 8.70
CA GLN A 515 8.09 -29.02 7.56
C GLN A 515 6.89 -29.93 7.32
N CYS A 516 5.93 -29.98 8.24
CA CYS A 516 4.63 -30.66 8.02
C CYS A 516 3.80 -29.99 6.90
N PHE A 517 4.14 -28.74 6.55
CA PHE A 517 3.46 -27.95 5.52
C PHE A 517 4.40 -27.62 4.36
N SER A 518 3.88 -27.59 3.13
CA SER A 518 4.65 -27.27 1.93
C SER A 518 5.21 -25.84 1.92
N SER A 519 4.48 -24.89 2.50
CA SER A 519 4.87 -23.48 2.62
C SER A 519 4.28 -22.85 3.90
N CYS A 520 4.54 -21.56 4.14
CA CYS A 520 3.90 -20.82 5.24
C CYS A 520 2.46 -20.42 4.92
N VAL A 521 2.05 -20.56 3.66
CA VAL A 521 0.68 -20.36 3.18
C VAL A 521 0.30 -21.60 2.38
N PRO A 522 0.18 -22.77 3.04
CA PRO A 522 -0.18 -24.01 2.36
C PRO A 522 -1.65 -23.97 1.95
N ASP A 523 -2.03 -24.73 0.93
CA ASP A 523 -3.43 -25.09 0.73
C ASP A 523 -3.85 -26.05 1.86
N LEU A 524 -4.84 -25.63 2.65
CA LEU A 524 -5.31 -26.34 3.83
C LEU A 524 -6.48 -27.28 3.53
N SER A 525 -6.97 -27.31 2.29
CA SER A 525 -8.14 -28.11 1.88
C SER A 525 -7.96 -29.62 2.12
N GLU A 526 -6.72 -30.11 2.02
CA GLU A 526 -6.36 -31.52 2.24
C GLU A 526 -6.01 -31.85 3.70
N TYR A 527 -6.01 -30.88 4.62
CA TYR A 527 -5.50 -31.05 5.98
C TYR A 527 -6.63 -31.08 7.03
N GLN A 528 -6.54 -32.03 7.95
CA GLN A 528 -7.44 -32.14 9.10
C GLN A 528 -6.67 -32.42 10.39
N VAL A 529 -7.24 -32.00 11.51
CA VAL A 529 -6.67 -32.22 12.84
C VAL A 529 -7.58 -33.16 13.63
N TRP A 530 -7.00 -34.25 14.14
CA TRP A 530 -7.66 -35.20 15.03
C TRP A 530 -7.12 -35.08 16.46
N LEU A 531 -8.03 -35.01 17.43
CA LEU A 531 -7.76 -34.89 18.86
C LEU A 531 -8.48 -36.01 19.62
N GLY A 532 -7.91 -36.44 20.75
CA GLY A 532 -8.53 -37.42 21.65
C GLY A 532 -8.48 -38.86 21.16
N VAL A 533 -7.57 -39.18 20.24
CA VAL A 533 -7.42 -40.50 19.65
C VAL A 533 -6.10 -41.11 20.10
N SER A 534 -6.12 -42.35 20.56
CA SER A 534 -4.91 -43.12 20.89
C SER A 534 -4.51 -44.06 19.75
N ASP A 535 -5.50 -44.66 19.09
CA ASP A 535 -5.37 -45.54 17.93
C ASP A 535 -6.01 -44.88 16.70
N ILE A 536 -5.20 -44.54 15.70
CA ILE A 536 -5.62 -43.88 14.47
C ILE A 536 -6.13 -44.87 13.40
N GLY A 537 -6.14 -46.17 13.68
CA GLY A 537 -6.63 -47.22 12.80
C GLY A 537 -8.16 -47.22 12.65
N GLU A 538 -8.65 -47.65 11.48
CA GLU A 538 -10.08 -47.76 11.21
C GLU A 538 -10.75 -48.81 12.13
N GLY A 539 -11.81 -48.41 12.84
CA GLY A 539 -12.61 -49.30 13.70
C GLY A 539 -12.17 -49.38 15.17
N ALA A 540 -11.21 -48.55 15.60
CA ALA A 540 -10.75 -48.51 16.99
C ALA A 540 -11.85 -48.05 17.98
N PRO A 541 -11.84 -48.50 19.25
CA PRO A 541 -12.86 -48.13 20.25
C PRO A 541 -12.98 -46.61 20.50
N ASP A 542 -11.86 -45.90 20.40
CA ASP A 542 -11.76 -44.45 20.63
C ASP A 542 -12.19 -43.62 19.41
N TRP A 543 -12.48 -44.25 18.27
CA TRP A 543 -12.93 -43.59 17.04
C TRP A 543 -14.18 -42.74 17.24
N SER A 544 -15.08 -43.17 18.15
CA SER A 544 -16.31 -42.45 18.49
C SER A 544 -16.09 -41.18 19.34
N LYS A 545 -14.93 -41.06 20.00
CA LYS A 545 -14.59 -39.95 20.92
C LYS A 545 -13.65 -38.92 20.30
N ARG A 546 -13.28 -39.10 19.03
CA ARG A 546 -12.37 -38.20 18.32
C ARG A 546 -13.02 -36.85 18.05
N GLN A 547 -12.23 -35.80 18.15
CA GLN A 547 -12.63 -34.50 17.64
C GLN A 547 -11.90 -34.21 16.33
N GLU A 548 -12.68 -34.00 15.29
CA GLU A 548 -12.20 -33.64 13.97
C GLU A 548 -12.41 -32.14 13.72
N VAL A 549 -11.31 -31.46 13.44
CA VAL A 549 -11.27 -30.00 13.31
C VAL A 549 -10.45 -29.62 12.08
N SER A 550 -10.97 -28.71 11.26
CA SER A 550 -10.21 -28.15 10.13
C SER A 550 -9.20 -27.11 10.62
N ILE A 551 -8.13 -26.92 9.86
CA ILE A 551 -7.13 -25.89 10.15
C ILE A 551 -7.63 -24.55 9.58
N ALA A 552 -7.70 -23.51 10.41
CA ALA A 552 -8.01 -22.16 9.95
C ALA A 552 -6.76 -21.43 9.42
N HIS A 553 -5.63 -21.57 10.12
CA HIS A 553 -4.42 -20.82 9.77
C HIS A 553 -3.15 -21.52 10.29
N VAL A 554 -2.02 -21.27 9.64
CA VAL A 554 -0.69 -21.74 10.06
C VAL A 554 0.25 -20.53 10.21
N ILE A 555 0.90 -20.39 11.36
CA ILE A 555 1.85 -19.33 11.69
C ILE A 555 3.24 -19.95 11.80
N CYS A 556 4.15 -19.51 10.92
CA CYS A 556 5.53 -19.96 10.94
C CYS A 556 6.35 -19.30 12.06
N GLY A 557 7.16 -20.12 12.72
CA GLY A 557 8.15 -19.69 13.70
C GLY A 557 9.30 -18.89 13.09
N PRO A 558 10.21 -18.37 13.94
CA PRO A 558 11.39 -17.63 13.50
C PRO A 558 12.28 -18.38 12.51
N GLU A 559 13.03 -17.64 11.70
CA GLU A 559 13.95 -18.20 10.71
C GLU A 559 14.92 -19.19 11.39
N GLY A 560 15.12 -20.36 10.77
CA GLY A 560 15.94 -21.44 11.34
C GLY A 560 15.30 -22.26 12.47
N SER A 561 14.11 -21.88 12.98
CA SER A 561 13.44 -22.65 14.04
C SER A 561 12.87 -23.98 13.55
N SER A 562 12.31 -24.00 12.34
CA SER A 562 11.42 -25.06 11.84
C SER A 562 10.15 -25.25 12.68
N LEU A 563 9.73 -24.25 13.47
CA LEU A 563 8.53 -24.35 14.32
C LEU A 563 7.30 -23.80 13.60
N ALA A 564 6.11 -24.33 13.88
CA ALA A 564 4.85 -23.77 13.38
C ALA A 564 3.73 -23.87 14.43
N LEU A 565 2.84 -22.88 14.43
CA LEU A 565 1.61 -22.85 15.21
C LEU A 565 0.41 -22.98 14.27
N ILE A 566 -0.48 -23.91 14.55
CA ILE A 566 -1.73 -24.11 13.82
C ILE A 566 -2.86 -23.54 14.66
N ARG A 567 -3.70 -22.70 14.05
CA ARG A 567 -4.98 -22.28 14.61
C ARG A 567 -6.09 -23.20 14.09
N LEU A 568 -6.81 -23.83 15.00
CA LEU A 568 -7.99 -24.63 14.69
C LEU A 568 -9.16 -23.72 14.27
N SER A 569 -10.03 -24.20 13.37
CA SER A 569 -11.22 -23.46 12.94
C SER A 569 -12.29 -23.31 14.03
N LYS A 570 -12.27 -24.22 15.01
CA LYS A 570 -13.09 -24.20 16.23
C LYS A 570 -12.24 -24.68 17.41
N PRO A 571 -12.48 -24.18 18.63
CA PRO A 571 -11.76 -24.65 19.81
C PRO A 571 -12.02 -26.14 20.05
N ALA A 572 -10.97 -26.84 20.46
CA ALA A 572 -11.06 -28.20 20.98
C ALA A 572 -11.96 -28.21 22.22
N LEU A 573 -12.94 -29.10 22.20
CA LEU A 573 -13.86 -29.27 23.32
C LEU A 573 -13.11 -29.97 24.47
N PRO A 574 -13.18 -29.46 25.70
CA PRO A 574 -12.59 -30.16 26.85
C PRO A 574 -13.19 -31.55 27.00
N ALA A 575 -12.33 -32.57 27.10
CA ALA A 575 -12.72 -33.96 27.31
C ALA A 575 -11.63 -34.70 28.09
N ASP A 576 -11.96 -35.83 28.73
CA ASP A 576 -10.98 -36.60 29.52
C ASP A 576 -9.73 -37.00 28.72
N ASN A 577 -9.89 -37.17 27.40
CA ASN A 577 -8.84 -37.51 26.44
C ASN A 577 -8.28 -36.29 25.67
N VAL A 578 -8.73 -35.06 25.94
CA VAL A 578 -8.30 -33.83 25.24
C VAL A 578 -7.94 -32.74 26.26
N HIS A 579 -6.64 -32.54 26.47
CA HIS A 579 -6.09 -31.53 27.38
C HIS A 579 -4.99 -30.72 26.72
N THR A 580 -4.66 -29.56 27.30
CA THR A 580 -3.56 -28.72 26.83
C THR A 580 -2.27 -29.06 27.58
N ILE A 581 -1.12 -29.03 26.89
CA ILE A 581 0.21 -29.18 27.50
C ILE A 581 0.74 -27.83 27.95
N GLN A 582 1.46 -27.80 29.08
CA GLN A 582 2.04 -26.57 29.58
C GLN A 582 3.28 -26.17 28.78
N LEU A 583 3.37 -24.87 28.48
CA LEU A 583 4.56 -24.27 27.89
C LEU A 583 5.63 -24.01 28.96
N PRO A 584 6.92 -24.19 28.64
CA PRO A 584 8.03 -23.99 29.57
C PRO A 584 8.25 -22.51 29.85
N VAL A 585 8.88 -22.19 30.99
CA VAL A 585 9.38 -20.84 31.26
C VAL A 585 10.35 -20.41 30.15
N ALA A 586 10.21 -19.18 29.67
CA ALA A 586 11.06 -18.68 28.60
C ALA A 586 12.55 -18.67 29.00
N GLY A 587 13.39 -19.30 28.17
CA GLY A 587 14.84 -19.35 28.38
C GLY A 587 15.30 -20.30 29.48
N CYS A 588 14.40 -21.12 30.05
CA CYS A 588 14.78 -22.13 31.02
C CYS A 588 15.68 -23.21 30.38
N SER A 589 16.48 -23.86 31.21
CA SER A 589 17.34 -24.97 30.78
C SER A 589 16.90 -26.26 31.46
N ILE A 590 17.02 -27.37 30.74
CA ILE A 590 16.83 -28.71 31.30
C ILE A 590 18.21 -29.30 31.57
N PRO A 591 18.49 -29.78 32.79
CA PRO A 591 19.75 -30.43 33.11
C PRO A 591 20.05 -31.63 32.20
N GLU A 592 21.33 -31.83 31.88
CA GLU A 592 21.76 -33.04 31.18
C GLU A 592 21.42 -34.28 32.01
N GLY A 593 20.94 -35.34 31.34
CA GLY A 593 20.52 -36.59 31.98
C GLY A 593 19.07 -36.59 32.51
N THR A 594 18.36 -35.46 32.51
CA THR A 594 16.91 -35.45 32.80
C THR A 594 16.17 -36.34 31.80
N ILE A 595 15.34 -37.26 32.30
CA ILE A 595 14.56 -38.18 31.47
C ILE A 595 13.27 -37.49 31.02
N CYS A 596 13.11 -37.32 29.71
CA CYS A 596 11.92 -36.74 29.10
C CYS A 596 11.26 -37.76 28.16
N LYS A 597 9.95 -37.69 27.98
CA LYS A 597 9.19 -38.62 27.13
C LYS A 597 8.92 -37.99 25.77
N MET A 598 9.22 -38.71 24.70
CA MET A 598 8.79 -38.39 23.35
C MET A 598 7.53 -39.18 23.01
N TYR A 599 6.53 -38.55 22.42
CA TYR A 599 5.25 -39.15 22.06
C TYR A 599 5.00 -39.09 20.54
N GLY A 600 4.43 -40.14 19.97
CA GLY A 600 4.07 -40.15 18.53
C GLY A 600 3.52 -41.48 18.01
N TRP A 601 3.07 -41.45 16.75
CA TRP A 601 2.55 -42.58 15.98
C TRP A 601 3.53 -43.03 14.88
N GLY A 602 4.82 -42.76 15.07
CA GLY A 602 5.84 -43.05 14.08
C GLY A 602 6.03 -44.53 13.79
N GLU A 603 6.65 -44.78 12.64
CA GLU A 603 6.91 -46.12 12.13
C GLU A 603 7.82 -46.93 13.07
N THR A 604 7.43 -48.16 13.37
CA THR A 604 8.14 -49.01 14.31
C THR A 604 9.12 -50.00 13.69
N LYS A 605 9.44 -49.84 12.39
CA LYS A 605 10.32 -50.75 11.63
C LYS A 605 9.93 -52.23 11.77
N GLY A 606 8.62 -52.53 11.82
CA GLY A 606 8.10 -53.90 11.77
C GLY A 606 7.85 -54.60 13.11
N THR A 607 7.78 -53.88 14.24
CA THR A 607 7.38 -54.49 15.54
C THR A 607 5.85 -54.54 15.76
N GLY A 608 5.06 -54.07 14.80
CA GLY A 608 3.59 -54.10 14.84
C GLY A 608 2.96 -52.96 15.66
N HIS A 609 1.79 -52.50 15.21
CA HIS A 609 0.93 -51.47 15.81
C HIS A 609 1.34 -50.02 15.48
N ASP A 610 1.62 -49.72 14.21
CA ASP A 610 2.00 -48.36 13.75
C ASP A 610 0.89 -47.31 13.96
N ASP A 611 -0.36 -47.73 14.14
CA ASP A 611 -1.51 -46.84 14.36
C ASP A 611 -1.75 -46.48 15.84
N MET A 612 -1.03 -47.08 16.78
CA MET A 612 -1.18 -46.82 18.22
C MET A 612 -0.15 -45.79 18.71
N LEU A 613 -0.60 -44.83 19.52
CA LEU A 613 0.25 -43.81 20.16
C LEU A 613 1.26 -44.46 21.09
N LYS A 614 2.54 -44.11 20.94
CA LYS A 614 3.64 -44.63 21.76
C LYS A 614 4.38 -43.51 22.46
N ALA A 615 5.08 -43.88 23.53
CA ALA A 615 5.99 -42.98 24.22
C ALA A 615 7.34 -43.67 24.50
N VAL A 616 8.45 -42.93 24.38
CA VAL A 616 9.80 -43.41 24.70
C VAL A 616 10.52 -42.44 25.62
N ASN A 617 11.25 -42.97 26.60
CA ASN A 617 12.05 -42.20 27.56
C ASN A 617 13.40 -41.85 26.94
N LEU A 618 13.68 -40.56 26.75
CA LEU A 618 14.92 -40.04 26.19
C LEU A 618 15.63 -39.14 27.22
N PRO A 619 16.87 -39.47 27.64
CA PRO A 619 17.67 -38.56 28.46
C PRO A 619 18.05 -37.32 27.65
N ILE A 620 17.98 -36.13 28.25
CA ILE A 620 18.51 -34.89 27.67
C ILE A 620 20.02 -34.99 27.53
N VAL A 621 20.52 -34.61 26.35
CA VAL A 621 21.95 -34.56 26.01
C VAL A 621 22.34 -33.11 25.78
N SER A 622 23.43 -32.65 26.39
CA SER A 622 23.92 -31.29 26.21
C SER A 622 24.32 -31.02 24.75
N ASN A 623 24.23 -29.76 24.32
CA ASN A 623 24.52 -29.37 22.94
C ASN A 623 25.97 -29.68 22.52
N GLU A 624 26.91 -29.58 23.46
CA GLU A 624 28.33 -29.93 23.25
C GLU A 624 28.49 -31.43 22.99
N ARG A 625 27.97 -32.27 23.89
CA ARG A 625 27.98 -33.73 23.76
C ARG A 625 27.24 -34.18 22.50
N CYS A 626 26.11 -33.56 22.18
CA CYS A 626 25.35 -33.86 20.98
C CYS A 626 26.18 -33.59 19.71
N ARG A 627 26.94 -32.49 19.67
CA ARG A 627 27.84 -32.15 18.57
C ARG A 627 28.96 -33.17 18.40
N GLU A 628 29.54 -33.65 19.50
CA GLU A 628 30.56 -34.71 19.50
C GLU A 628 30.00 -36.03 18.97
N MET A 629 28.82 -36.44 19.44
CA MET A 629 28.16 -37.68 19.01
C MET A 629 27.78 -37.66 17.52
N HIS A 630 27.51 -36.46 16.98
CA HIS A 630 27.27 -36.22 15.55
C HIS A 630 28.55 -35.93 14.74
N ARG A 631 29.74 -36.14 15.31
CA ARG A 631 31.07 -35.93 14.68
C ARG A 631 31.27 -34.51 14.13
N GLY A 632 30.62 -33.50 14.71
CA GLY A 632 30.71 -32.11 14.25
C GLY A 632 29.99 -31.79 12.95
N ASN A 633 29.25 -32.74 12.35
CA ASN A 633 28.59 -32.55 11.06
C ASN A 633 27.38 -31.60 11.10
N PHE A 634 26.88 -31.25 12.29
CA PHE A 634 25.69 -30.41 12.46
C PHE A 634 26.00 -29.21 13.37
N HIS A 635 25.58 -28.02 12.93
CA HIS A 635 25.63 -26.81 13.74
C HIS A 635 24.51 -26.82 14.80
N ILE A 636 24.81 -27.39 15.97
CA ILE A 636 23.91 -27.43 17.13
C ILE A 636 24.15 -26.17 17.97
N SER A 637 23.14 -25.31 18.06
CA SER A 637 23.12 -24.08 18.86
C SER A 637 21.96 -24.11 19.86
N ASN A 638 21.79 -23.04 20.64
CA ASN A 638 20.73 -22.94 21.66
C ASN A 638 19.30 -23.00 21.09
N THR A 639 19.14 -22.93 19.77
CA THR A 639 17.87 -23.11 19.06
C THR A 639 17.41 -24.57 18.97
N LYS A 640 18.29 -25.52 19.29
CA LYS A 640 18.02 -26.96 19.28
C LYS A 640 18.29 -27.59 20.65
N ILE A 641 17.58 -28.67 20.95
CA ILE A 641 17.78 -29.50 22.14
C ILE A 641 17.94 -30.96 21.69
N CYS A 642 18.86 -31.68 22.31
CA CYS A 642 19.12 -33.08 21.98
C CYS A 642 18.62 -34.01 23.09
N ALA A 643 18.07 -35.15 22.69
CA ALA A 643 17.66 -36.19 23.63
C ALA A 643 17.86 -37.60 23.05
N GLY A 644 18.23 -38.56 23.90
CA GLY A 644 18.39 -39.96 23.51
C GLY A 644 19.85 -40.35 23.24
N GLY A 645 20.05 -41.18 22.22
CA GLY A 645 21.37 -41.72 21.85
C GLY A 645 21.61 -43.16 22.33
N LYS A 646 20.64 -43.78 23.01
CA LYS A 646 20.62 -45.22 23.28
C LYS A 646 20.26 -45.99 22.01
N ARG A 647 20.75 -47.23 21.90
CA ARG A 647 20.50 -48.10 20.73
C ARG A 647 19.02 -48.50 20.69
N ASN A 648 18.40 -48.40 19.51
CA ASN A 648 17.01 -48.78 19.22
C ASN A 648 15.92 -47.92 19.92
N GLU A 649 16.27 -46.75 20.45
CA GLU A 649 15.31 -45.79 21.02
C GLU A 649 15.42 -44.45 20.29
N GLY A 650 14.31 -43.89 19.82
CA GLY A 650 14.31 -42.57 19.19
C GLY A 650 13.12 -42.28 18.29
N VAL A 651 13.12 -41.08 17.73
CA VAL A 651 12.13 -40.57 16.77
C VAL A 651 12.28 -41.30 15.42
N CYS A 652 11.15 -41.61 14.78
CA CYS A 652 11.11 -42.16 13.43
C CYS A 652 10.24 -41.33 12.47
N GLU A 653 10.04 -41.84 11.26
CA GLU A 653 9.14 -41.22 10.28
C GLU A 653 7.73 -41.15 10.86
N ARG A 654 6.99 -40.08 10.52
CA ARG A 654 5.66 -39.71 11.02
C ARG A 654 5.57 -39.25 12.48
N ASP A 655 6.64 -39.33 13.26
CA ASP A 655 6.70 -38.68 14.59
C ASP A 655 6.93 -37.16 14.52
N TYR A 656 7.15 -36.60 13.32
CA TYR A 656 7.54 -35.20 13.11
C TYR A 656 6.48 -34.22 13.60
N GLY A 657 6.90 -33.16 14.29
CA GLY A 657 6.00 -32.22 14.96
C GLY A 657 5.48 -32.69 16.33
N GLY A 658 5.76 -33.93 16.73
CA GLY A 658 5.41 -34.47 18.04
C GLY A 658 6.23 -33.87 19.20
N PRO A 659 5.70 -33.90 20.44
CA PRO A 659 6.33 -33.29 21.59
C PRO A 659 7.36 -34.17 22.30
N LEU A 660 8.47 -33.55 22.68
CA LEU A 660 9.33 -34.00 23.77
C LEU A 660 8.88 -33.31 25.07
N VAL A 661 8.41 -34.09 26.03
CA VAL A 661 7.81 -33.61 27.29
C VAL A 661 8.69 -34.01 28.47
N CYS A 662 9.08 -33.04 29.29
CA CYS A 662 9.70 -33.33 30.58
C CYS A 662 8.66 -33.20 31.69
N GLN A 663 8.78 -34.04 32.71
CA GLN A 663 7.86 -34.08 33.84
C GLN A 663 8.62 -33.84 35.15
N ASP A 664 8.07 -32.98 36.01
CA ASP A 664 8.50 -32.80 37.40
C ASP A 664 7.26 -32.79 38.30
N GLY A 665 7.14 -33.79 39.17
CA GLY A 665 5.88 -34.08 39.88
C GLY A 665 4.72 -34.36 38.91
N GLU A 666 3.60 -33.66 39.12
CA GLU A 666 2.40 -33.73 38.25
C GLU A 666 2.49 -32.77 37.04
N ILE A 667 3.51 -31.93 36.97
CA ILE A 667 3.63 -30.91 35.94
C ILE A 667 4.34 -31.51 34.72
N ARG A 668 3.66 -31.48 33.57
CA ARG A 668 4.19 -31.90 32.28
C ARG A 668 4.39 -30.68 31.38
N VAL A 669 5.61 -30.52 30.86
CA VAL A 669 6.02 -29.36 30.08
C VAL A 669 6.61 -29.80 28.75
N ILE A 670 6.16 -29.21 27.65
CA ILE A 670 6.76 -29.44 26.34
C ILE A 670 8.10 -28.70 26.23
N VAL A 671 9.20 -29.43 26.09
CA VAL A 671 10.55 -28.86 25.99
C VAL A 671 11.12 -28.92 24.58
N GLY A 672 10.58 -29.80 23.74
CA GLY A 672 11.04 -29.99 22.37
C GLY A 672 9.94 -30.33 21.39
N VAL A 673 10.17 -30.02 20.12
CA VAL A 673 9.35 -30.48 18.99
C VAL A 673 10.24 -31.28 18.04
N SER A 674 9.81 -32.48 17.67
CA SER A 674 10.56 -33.35 16.76
C SER A 674 10.61 -32.75 15.35
N VAL A 675 11.78 -32.83 14.71
CA VAL A 675 11.98 -32.32 13.35
C VAL A 675 12.34 -33.43 12.38
N HIS A 676 12.10 -33.17 11.10
CA HIS A 676 12.50 -34.08 10.04
C HIS A 676 14.01 -34.40 10.08
N GLY A 677 14.34 -35.68 10.20
CA GLY A 677 15.72 -36.18 10.35
C GLY A 677 15.99 -37.37 9.44
N ARG A 678 17.21 -37.46 8.89
CA ARG A 678 17.61 -38.56 8.01
C ARG A 678 17.86 -39.85 8.82
N GLY A 679 16.80 -40.60 9.08
CA GLY A 679 16.82 -41.97 9.59
C GLY A 679 16.44 -42.12 11.06
N CYS A 680 15.72 -43.21 11.37
CA CYS A 680 15.17 -43.45 12.70
C CYS A 680 16.15 -44.11 13.68
N ALA A 681 16.13 -43.65 14.93
CA ALA A 681 16.73 -44.29 16.12
C ALA A 681 18.15 -44.84 15.89
N ARG A 682 19.04 -44.01 15.32
CA ARG A 682 20.43 -44.41 15.05
C ARG A 682 21.20 -44.58 16.36
N ALA A 683 21.88 -45.71 16.50
CA ALA A 683 22.71 -45.98 17.67
C ALA A 683 23.79 -44.90 17.85
N ASN A 684 23.99 -44.43 19.08
CA ASN A 684 24.94 -43.37 19.44
C ASN A 684 24.72 -42.03 18.73
N GLN A 685 23.52 -41.75 18.22
CA GLN A 685 23.14 -40.44 17.69
C GLN A 685 21.86 -39.96 18.38
N PRO A 686 21.92 -38.98 19.29
CA PRO A 686 20.73 -38.44 19.93
C PRO A 686 19.85 -37.73 18.90
N GLY A 687 18.53 -37.79 19.13
CA GLY A 687 17.55 -37.06 18.33
C GLY A 687 17.71 -35.56 18.54
N ILE A 688 17.55 -34.79 17.46
CA ILE A 688 17.60 -33.33 17.48
C ILE A 688 16.16 -32.82 17.45
N PHE A 689 15.82 -31.94 18.39
CA PHE A 689 14.51 -31.32 18.52
C PHE A 689 14.66 -29.80 18.47
N ILE A 690 13.57 -29.10 18.15
CA ILE A 690 13.48 -27.64 18.32
C ILE A 690 13.43 -27.35 19.82
N ASN A 691 14.25 -26.42 20.32
CA ASN A 691 14.26 -26.06 21.74
C ASN A 691 13.06 -25.14 22.08
N VAL A 692 11.97 -25.69 22.63
CA VAL A 692 10.75 -24.90 22.93
C VAL A 692 10.99 -23.80 23.97
N PRO A 693 11.73 -24.01 25.08
CA PRO A 693 12.13 -22.94 26.00
C PRO A 693 12.76 -21.72 25.33
N PHE A 694 13.54 -21.94 24.26
CA PHE A 694 14.11 -20.86 23.48
C PHE A 694 13.01 -20.03 22.78
N TYR A 695 11.98 -20.67 22.22
CA TYR A 695 10.90 -20.03 21.46
C TYR A 695 9.65 -19.66 22.28
N THR A 696 9.59 -19.95 23.58
CA THR A 696 8.41 -19.68 24.43
C THR A 696 7.84 -18.26 24.30
N GLN A 697 8.69 -17.22 24.27
CA GLN A 697 8.19 -15.84 24.15
C GLN A 697 7.52 -15.58 22.80
N TRP A 698 8.05 -16.16 21.71
CA TRP A 698 7.42 -16.10 20.39
C TRP A 698 6.05 -16.79 20.43
N ILE A 699 5.97 -17.96 21.06
CA ILE A 699 4.72 -18.73 21.19
C ILE A 699 3.68 -17.87 21.94
N TYR A 700 4.02 -17.32 23.11
CA TYR A 700 3.07 -16.49 23.86
C TYR A 700 2.64 -15.23 23.12
N LYS A 701 3.54 -14.59 22.38
CA LYS A 701 3.23 -13.42 21.55
C LYS A 701 2.23 -13.77 20.44
N ALA A 702 2.48 -14.85 19.70
CA ALA A 702 1.58 -15.34 18.67
C ALA A 702 0.18 -15.70 19.22
N LEU A 703 0.11 -16.25 20.44
CA LEU A 703 -1.16 -16.57 21.10
C LEU A 703 -1.94 -15.33 21.58
N ALA A 704 -1.26 -14.26 22.00
CA ALA A 704 -1.88 -13.07 22.60
C ALA A 704 -2.51 -12.13 21.56
N ASP A 705 -1.85 -11.92 20.41
CA ASP A 705 -2.26 -10.90 19.44
C ASP A 705 -3.52 -11.28 18.63
N LEU A 706 -3.99 -12.53 18.69
CA LEU A 706 -5.17 -13.02 17.97
C LEU A 706 -6.42 -13.20 18.85
N GLN A 707 -6.31 -13.11 20.18
CA GLN A 707 -7.47 -13.04 21.08
C GLN A 707 -8.20 -11.68 20.99
N PHE A 708 -7.53 -10.64 20.49
CA PHE A 708 -8.11 -9.30 20.30
C PHE A 708 -8.86 -9.12 18.97
N GLN A 709 -8.56 -9.92 17.93
CA GLN A 709 -9.33 -9.89 16.68
C GLN A 709 -10.73 -10.51 16.85
N SER A 710 -10.88 -11.57 17.66
CA SER A 710 -12.19 -12.19 17.90
C SER A 710 -13.14 -11.30 18.71
N THR A 711 -12.63 -10.42 19.59
CA THR A 711 -13.47 -9.48 20.35
C THR A 711 -13.89 -8.26 19.52
N LEU A 712 -13.07 -7.85 18.53
CA LEU A 712 -13.41 -6.83 17.54
C LEU A 712 -14.47 -7.32 16.54
N ASP A 713 -14.39 -8.56 16.06
CA ASP A 713 -15.41 -9.11 15.15
C ASP A 713 -16.78 -9.29 15.84
N ILE A 714 -16.81 -9.61 17.14
CA ILE A 714 -18.05 -9.72 17.94
C ILE A 714 -18.70 -8.34 18.18
N SER A 715 -17.90 -7.28 18.31
CA SER A 715 -18.41 -5.91 18.49
C SER A 715 -18.92 -5.31 17.18
N VAL A 716 -18.29 -5.63 16.05
CA VAL A 716 -18.78 -5.25 14.72
C VAL A 716 -20.08 -5.98 14.36
N THR A 717 -20.21 -7.28 14.64
CA THR A 717 -21.49 -8.02 14.41
C THR A 717 -22.64 -7.56 15.30
N LYS A 718 -22.37 -7.12 16.54
CA LYS A 718 -23.41 -6.48 17.39
C LYS A 718 -23.86 -5.12 16.86
N SER A 719 -22.99 -4.35 16.20
CA SER A 719 -23.33 -3.05 15.61
C SER A 719 -24.13 -3.17 14.30
N VAL A 720 -23.91 -4.24 13.54
CA VAL A 720 -24.65 -4.50 12.28
C VAL A 720 -26.06 -5.04 12.56
N THR A 721 -26.26 -5.76 13.67
CA THR A 721 -27.59 -6.26 14.06
C THR A 721 -28.47 -5.23 14.77
N SER A 722 -27.93 -4.13 15.29
CA SER A 722 -28.74 -3.06 15.92
C SER A 722 -29.34 -2.05 14.94
N ASN A 723 -28.94 -2.04 13.66
CA ASN A 723 -29.38 -1.05 12.66
C ASN A 723 -30.44 -1.57 11.67
N SER A 724 -31.01 -2.75 11.89
CA SER A 724 -32.06 -3.32 11.01
C SER A 724 -33.44 -3.49 11.67
N VAL A 725 -33.70 -2.79 12.79
CA VAL A 725 -35.03 -2.76 13.41
C VAL A 725 -35.37 -1.32 13.83
N MET A 726 -35.78 -0.48 12.88
CA MET A 726 -36.67 0.67 13.09
C MET A 726 -37.04 1.27 11.72
N GLU A 727 -38.24 0.96 11.24
CA GLU A 727 -39.19 1.86 10.53
C GLU A 727 -40.16 1.06 9.65
N GLU A 728 -41.21 0.50 10.26
CA GLU A 728 -42.48 0.29 9.58
C GLU A 728 -43.63 0.45 10.59
N LYS A 729 -44.08 1.68 10.79
CA LYS A 729 -45.43 2.00 11.29
C LYS A 729 -46.00 3.20 10.53
N GLY A 730 -46.68 2.86 9.44
CA GLY A 730 -47.97 3.34 8.94
C GLY A 730 -48.36 4.81 9.03
N TRP A 731 -48.87 5.33 7.91
CA TRP A 731 -50.01 6.25 7.90
C TRP A 731 -50.96 5.87 6.76
N SER A 732 -52.19 5.51 7.15
CA SER A 732 -53.36 5.46 6.29
C SER A 732 -53.94 6.88 6.17
N LEU A 733 -54.07 7.39 4.94
CA LEU A 733 -55.21 8.14 4.38
C LEU A 733 -54.92 8.53 2.93
#